data_AF-A0A8H3WLG8-F1
#
_entry.id   AF-A0A8H3WLG8-F1
#
_cell.length_a   1.000
_cell.length_b   1.000
_cell.length_c   1.000
_cell.angle_alpha   90.00
_cell.angle_beta   90.00
_cell.angle_gamma   90.00
#
_symmetry.space_group_name_H-M   'P 1'
#
loop_
_entity.id
_entity.type
_entity.pdbx_description
1 polymer ?
#
loop_
_entity_poly.entity_id
_entity_poly.type
_entity_poly.pdbx_seq_one_letter_code
_entity_poly.pdbx_strand_id
1 'polypeptide(L)'
;MKENFEQETPNANDTIQAHVKDVKLLASGGTEPKYRIDLELPEGSTYEMGDILKIIPPNIQQVGEGFHQFMTNIRNSMAISGGTVLFSEADMCQPTTFEQLEWLIKYCTTDHDRATFEAAKAGFCGALSHLRPSVLQLLEGYPSIRIQAHQLSAILSELLPRSYFISSSPLKSPSTCSLIYSMAIRKIRGLSNEDGDTSIGMASHYLSQLRAGDSVTCSVETFSTRFRPPTELSTPLIMICDGVGIAPFVGFVMHRAELLRRHPALWDIITPALFFVGCHSLDDSVYVSELGSSGVVDLRNALSHGAGNDFKGDVQERVWADRQDVIKLWNIGAKVSICGSQSTCIGAGDVLRKLAMEGEFNMGNTISMFFPPSPTFVETDVPNQAGRVFIVTGGYSGVGYELSRMIWQRGGTVYIAGRDEVKAREAISVIEKDMTTDSIAGGLRFLKMALDDLVSIKAAADKFLAEEKRLDGLFNNAGVSNPPAGWVSAQGHEMQLATNCLGPYFLTKLLSPLLISTAKATETNGSVRVLFTTSIATHLGAPDGGIEVNKLLTPTNDQQVNYALSKTGNWFLADHFAKELGPRGVVSLVLNPGNLKTPLLRHFHWGVGALVSPLLYHPRFGAYTNLWAGFSPDIKLEDGGRWVEPWGRFHPNPRADVINAVKTKEQGGTG
;
A
#
# COMPACT_ATOMS: atom_id res chain seq x y z
N MET A 1 0.65 6.58 2.32
CA MET A 1 1.32 7.88 2.51
C MET A 1 0.23 8.92 2.62
N LYS A 2 0.28 9.79 3.64
CA LYS A 2 -0.66 10.91 3.79
C LYS A 2 -0.02 12.10 3.05
N GLU A 3 -0.68 12.62 2.03
CA GLU A 3 -0.30 13.89 1.40
C GLU A 3 -1.24 14.95 1.99
N ASN A 4 -0.67 15.90 2.73
CA ASN A 4 -1.40 17.02 3.30
C ASN A 4 -1.37 18.19 2.32
N PHE A 5 -2.38 19.06 2.37
CA PHE A 5 -2.37 20.32 1.63
C PHE A 5 -1.28 21.24 2.19
N GLU A 6 -0.23 21.49 1.42
CA GLU A 6 0.68 22.62 1.65
C GLU A 6 0.10 23.86 0.97
N GLN A 7 -0.18 24.89 1.77
CA GLN A 7 -0.67 26.18 1.27
C GLN A 7 0.53 27.06 0.96
N GLU A 8 1.18 26.80 -0.18
CA GLU A 8 2.20 27.69 -0.72
C GLU A 8 1.59 28.69 -1.72
N THR A 9 2.09 29.92 -1.69
CA THR A 9 1.77 30.97 -2.65
C THR A 9 2.29 30.59 -4.04
N PRO A 10 1.43 30.52 -5.08
CA PRO A 10 1.86 30.26 -6.45
C PRO A 10 2.92 31.26 -6.90
N ASN A 11 3.83 30.84 -7.76
CA ASN A 11 4.68 31.76 -8.48
C ASN A 11 3.80 32.74 -9.28
N ALA A 12 4.14 34.03 -9.26
CA ALA A 12 3.39 35.08 -9.95
C ALA A 12 3.20 34.80 -11.46
N ASN A 13 4.08 33.99 -12.06
CA ASN A 13 4.02 33.59 -13.47
C ASN A 13 2.97 32.49 -13.78
N ASP A 14 2.45 31.79 -12.78
CA ASP A 14 1.51 30.67 -12.95
C ASP A 14 0.04 31.06 -12.64
N THR A 15 -0.21 32.35 -12.39
CA THR A 15 -1.53 32.86 -12.06
C THR A 15 -2.32 33.19 -13.32
N ILE A 16 -3.57 32.73 -13.37
CA ILE A 16 -4.51 32.96 -14.47
C ILE A 16 -5.77 33.69 -13.99
N GLN A 17 -6.45 34.37 -14.92
CA GLN A 17 -7.76 34.97 -14.71
C GLN A 17 -8.83 34.08 -15.33
N ALA A 18 -9.66 33.46 -14.49
CA ALA A 18 -10.81 32.68 -14.93
C ALA A 18 -12.10 33.51 -14.84
N HIS A 19 -13.08 33.23 -15.69
CA HIS A 19 -14.37 33.94 -15.70
C HIS A 19 -15.48 33.05 -15.17
N VAL A 20 -16.33 33.59 -14.30
CA VAL A 20 -17.47 32.87 -13.74
C VAL A 20 -18.55 32.71 -14.80
N LYS A 21 -18.91 31.46 -15.10
CA LYS A 21 -20.02 31.13 -16.00
C LYS A 21 -21.34 30.99 -15.26
N ASP A 22 -21.32 30.29 -14.13
CA ASP A 22 -22.51 30.03 -13.33
C ASP A 22 -22.14 29.78 -11.86
N VAL A 23 -23.05 30.16 -10.96
CA VAL A 23 -22.95 29.87 -9.52
C VAL A 23 -24.29 29.34 -9.05
N LYS A 24 -24.30 28.10 -8.55
CA LYS A 24 -25.51 27.40 -8.14
C LYS A 24 -25.44 26.97 -6.67
N LEU A 25 -26.47 27.31 -5.90
CA LEU A 25 -26.69 26.76 -4.57
C LEU A 25 -27.19 25.32 -4.70
N LEU A 26 -26.43 24.37 -4.14
CA LEU A 26 -26.73 22.94 -4.21
C LEU A 26 -27.60 22.46 -3.06
N ALA A 27 -27.28 22.91 -1.84
CA ALA A 27 -28.01 22.54 -0.64
C ALA A 27 -27.95 23.67 0.39
N SER A 28 -29.09 23.93 1.04
CA SER A 28 -29.23 24.97 2.07
C SER A 28 -29.81 24.44 3.40
N GLY A 29 -30.15 23.16 3.47
CA GLY A 29 -30.81 22.54 4.64
C GLY A 29 -29.88 22.08 5.76
N GLY A 30 -28.56 22.15 5.57
CA GLY A 30 -27.53 21.77 6.56
C GLY A 30 -26.96 22.96 7.35
N THR A 31 -25.97 22.68 8.22
CA THR A 31 -25.26 23.72 9.01
C THR A 31 -24.43 24.69 8.15
N GLU A 32 -24.04 24.29 6.95
CA GLU A 32 -23.29 25.09 5.98
C GLU A 32 -23.89 24.92 4.57
N PRO A 33 -24.19 26.01 3.85
CA PRO A 33 -24.69 25.93 2.47
C PRO A 33 -23.57 25.49 1.52
N LYS A 34 -23.94 24.65 0.53
CA LYS A 34 -23.02 24.10 -0.48
C LYS A 34 -23.27 24.72 -1.82
N TYR A 35 -22.21 25.09 -2.52
CA TYR A 35 -22.27 25.76 -3.82
C TYR A 35 -21.51 24.96 -4.87
N ARG A 36 -21.93 25.14 -6.11
CA ARG A 36 -21.14 24.82 -7.30
C ARG A 36 -20.86 26.11 -8.06
N ILE A 37 -19.63 26.27 -8.51
CA ILE A 37 -19.22 27.35 -9.41
C ILE A 37 -18.58 26.76 -10.65
N ASP A 38 -18.99 27.25 -11.81
CA ASP A 38 -18.41 26.88 -13.11
C ASP A 38 -17.55 28.06 -13.60
N LEU A 39 -16.27 27.79 -13.88
CA LEU A 39 -15.25 28.77 -14.25
C LEU A 39 -14.72 28.46 -15.65
N GLU A 40 -14.72 29.46 -16.52
CA GLU A 40 -14.06 29.43 -17.82
C GLU A 40 -12.59 29.80 -17.66
N LEU A 41 -11.71 28.89 -18.07
CA LEU A 41 -10.28 29.07 -18.05
C LEU A 41 -9.82 29.82 -19.32
N PRO A 42 -8.78 30.66 -19.23
CA PRO A 42 -8.26 31.39 -20.38
C PRO A 42 -7.62 30.44 -21.40
N GLU A 43 -7.56 30.89 -22.66
CA GLU A 43 -7.02 30.10 -23.77
C GLU A 43 -5.58 29.63 -23.49
N GLY A 44 -5.30 28.35 -23.75
CA GLY A 44 -4.03 27.70 -23.44
C GLY A 44 -3.93 27.06 -22.05
N SER A 45 -4.91 27.29 -21.16
CA SER A 45 -4.98 26.61 -19.86
C SER A 45 -5.51 25.18 -20.00
N THR A 46 -4.89 24.23 -19.29
CA THR A 46 -5.32 22.82 -19.26
C THR A 46 -5.40 22.30 -17.83
N TYR A 47 -6.27 21.32 -17.59
CA TYR A 47 -6.39 20.64 -16.30
C TYR A 47 -6.74 19.15 -16.49
N GLU A 48 -6.50 18.35 -15.47
CA GLU A 48 -6.71 16.91 -15.46
C GLU A 48 -7.50 16.39 -14.24
N MET A 49 -7.88 15.10 -14.36
CA MET A 49 -8.34 14.16 -13.34
C MET A 49 -8.03 14.42 -11.87
N GLY A 50 -8.69 15.30 -11.10
CA GLY A 50 -8.31 15.48 -9.69
C GLY A 50 -7.14 16.44 -9.45
N ASP A 51 -6.88 17.33 -10.40
CA ASP A 51 -6.17 18.58 -10.12
C ASP A 51 -6.95 19.46 -9.13
N ILE A 52 -6.23 20.41 -8.55
CA ILE A 52 -6.80 21.44 -7.69
C ILE A 52 -6.72 22.80 -8.37
N LEU A 53 -7.68 23.65 -8.05
CA LEU A 53 -7.66 25.07 -8.37
C LEU A 53 -7.37 25.84 -7.09
N LYS A 54 -6.23 26.54 -7.04
CA LYS A 54 -5.94 27.49 -5.95
C LYS A 54 -6.57 28.82 -6.29
N ILE A 55 -7.57 29.21 -5.51
CA ILE A 55 -8.22 30.52 -5.60
C ILE A 55 -7.47 31.50 -4.74
N ILE A 56 -7.12 32.66 -5.29
CA ILE A 56 -6.58 33.79 -4.54
C ILE A 56 -7.76 34.73 -4.28
N PRO A 57 -8.39 34.68 -3.07
CA PRO A 57 -9.49 35.58 -2.79
C PRO A 57 -8.97 37.01 -2.72
N PRO A 58 -9.69 38.00 -3.26
CA PRO A 58 -9.44 39.38 -2.86
C PRO A 58 -9.79 39.52 -1.38
N ASN A 59 -9.12 40.42 -0.66
CA ASN A 59 -9.57 40.78 0.69
C ASN A 59 -10.90 41.53 0.57
N ILE A 60 -12.00 40.78 0.60
CA ILE A 60 -13.34 41.34 0.62
C ILE A 60 -13.56 41.85 2.02
N GLN A 61 -13.79 43.14 2.09
CA GLN A 61 -14.30 43.83 3.27
C GLN A 61 -15.57 43.14 3.80
N GLN A 62 -15.43 42.10 4.63
CA GLN A 62 -16.46 41.74 5.61
C GLN A 62 -16.42 42.77 6.70
N VAL A 63 -17.13 43.85 6.46
CA VAL A 63 -17.11 45.02 7.33
C VAL A 63 -18.53 45.22 7.78
N GLY A 64 -18.83 44.74 8.99
CA GLY A 64 -19.88 45.37 9.78
C GLY A 64 -19.55 46.86 9.93
N GLU A 65 -20.56 47.70 10.11
CA GLU A 65 -20.39 49.17 10.22
C GLU A 65 -19.31 49.57 11.25
N GLY A 66 -19.09 48.76 12.29
CA GLY A 66 -18.04 48.94 13.31
C GLY A 66 -16.60 48.89 12.78
N PHE A 67 -16.25 47.93 11.92
CA PHE A 67 -14.92 47.86 11.31
C PHE A 67 -14.68 49.00 10.32
N HIS A 68 -15.72 49.50 9.64
CA HIS A 68 -15.57 50.64 8.75
C HIS A 68 -15.13 51.86 9.55
N GLN A 69 -15.68 52.04 10.75
CA GLN A 69 -15.34 53.13 11.67
C GLN A 69 -13.94 52.96 12.28
N PHE A 70 -13.54 51.73 12.68
CA PHE A 70 -12.19 51.43 13.15
C PHE A 70 -11.13 51.64 12.06
N MET A 71 -11.35 51.12 10.86
CA MET A 71 -10.48 51.32 9.70
C MET A 71 -10.44 52.76 9.26
N THR A 72 -11.55 53.51 9.34
CA THR A 72 -11.58 54.95 9.03
C THR A 72 -10.77 55.74 10.06
N ASN A 73 -10.84 55.40 11.35
CA ASN A 73 -10.00 55.99 12.39
C ASN A 73 -8.51 55.68 12.19
N ILE A 74 -8.17 54.46 11.79
CA ILE A 74 -6.80 54.08 11.42
C ILE A 74 -6.35 54.79 10.13
N ARG A 75 -7.18 54.84 9.08
CA ARG A 75 -6.89 55.54 7.81
C ARG A 75 -6.62 57.03 8.03
N ASN A 76 -7.42 57.68 8.87
CA ASN A 76 -7.25 59.09 9.22
C ASN A 76 -5.94 59.35 9.99
N SER A 77 -5.36 58.34 10.64
CA SER A 77 -4.03 58.41 11.26
C SER A 77 -2.86 58.13 10.29
N MET A 78 -3.14 57.60 9.09
CA MET A 78 -2.17 57.11 8.11
C MET A 78 -2.15 57.93 6.80
N ALA A 79 -2.22 59.25 6.87
CA ALA A 79 -2.05 60.12 5.69
C ALA A 79 -0.60 60.12 5.10
N ILE A 80 0.19 59.06 5.31
CA ILE A 80 1.55 58.89 4.81
C ILE A 80 1.62 57.60 3.97
N SER A 81 1.76 57.79 2.66
CA SER A 81 2.11 56.87 1.58
C SER A 81 2.38 55.39 1.96
N GLY A 82 1.46 54.48 1.58
CA GLY A 82 1.71 53.03 1.53
C GLY A 82 0.73 52.13 2.30
N GLY A 83 -0.07 52.68 3.23
CA GLY A 83 -0.90 51.89 4.15
C GLY A 83 -2.07 51.12 3.52
N THR A 84 -2.57 51.52 2.35
CA THR A 84 -3.74 50.88 1.71
C THR A 84 -3.42 49.49 1.15
N VAL A 85 -2.16 49.21 0.82
CA VAL A 85 -1.72 47.96 0.17
C VAL A 85 -1.47 46.85 1.20
N LEU A 86 -1.00 47.18 2.41
CA LEU A 86 -0.72 46.16 3.44
C LEU A 86 -1.99 45.43 3.93
N PHE A 87 -3.15 46.08 3.92
CA PHE A 87 -4.39 45.43 4.36
C PHE A 87 -5.03 44.58 3.27
N SER A 88 -4.74 44.80 1.98
CA SER A 88 -5.28 43.95 0.91
C SER A 88 -4.66 42.55 0.85
N GLU A 89 -3.49 42.36 1.50
CA GLU A 89 -2.69 41.14 1.42
C GLU A 89 -2.68 40.35 2.75
N ALA A 90 -3.45 40.77 3.74
CA ALA A 90 -3.48 40.19 5.08
C ALA A 90 -4.80 39.42 5.36
N ASP A 91 -4.68 38.25 5.99
CA ASP A 91 -5.82 37.46 6.47
C ASP A 91 -6.32 37.99 7.83
N MET A 92 -7.54 38.55 7.81
CA MET A 92 -8.17 39.17 8.98
C MET A 92 -9.12 38.23 9.74
N CYS A 93 -9.37 37.03 9.21
CA CYS A 93 -10.38 36.10 9.73
C CYS A 93 -9.76 34.88 10.43
N GLN A 94 -8.43 34.74 10.43
CA GLN A 94 -7.78 33.65 11.18
C GLN A 94 -8.06 33.74 12.68
N PRO A 95 -8.28 32.59 13.35
CA PRO A 95 -8.35 32.54 14.80
C PRO A 95 -7.05 33.06 15.44
N THR A 96 -7.16 33.96 16.41
CA THR A 96 -6.01 34.59 17.09
C THR A 96 -5.08 33.55 17.70
N THR A 97 -3.78 33.59 17.38
CA THR A 97 -2.77 32.71 17.97
C THR A 97 -2.44 33.12 19.41
N PHE A 98 -1.79 32.22 20.16
CA PHE A 98 -1.35 32.55 21.53
C PHE A 98 -0.37 33.73 21.54
N GLU A 99 0.56 33.77 20.60
CA GLU A 99 1.55 34.85 20.47
C GLU A 99 0.90 36.19 20.11
N GLN A 100 -0.08 36.17 19.19
CA GLN A 100 -0.86 37.36 18.85
C GLN A 100 -1.63 37.88 20.08
N LEU A 101 -2.22 37.00 20.88
CA LEU A 101 -2.92 37.39 22.12
C LEU A 101 -1.96 38.02 23.13
N GLU A 102 -0.84 37.35 23.45
CA GLU A 102 0.22 37.87 24.34
C GLU A 102 0.70 39.25 23.90
N TRP A 103 0.81 39.44 22.60
CA TRP A 103 1.22 40.70 22.02
C TRP A 103 0.15 41.79 22.22
N LEU A 104 -1.13 41.50 21.94
CA LEU A 104 -2.25 42.45 22.10
C LEU A 104 -2.43 42.92 23.56
N ILE A 105 -2.17 42.05 24.54
CA ILE A 105 -2.27 42.36 25.98
C ILE A 105 -1.38 43.54 26.39
N LYS A 106 -0.21 43.68 25.75
CA LYS A 106 0.74 44.77 26.02
C LYS A 106 0.17 46.15 25.69
N TYR A 107 -0.86 46.21 24.84
CA TYR A 107 -1.50 47.43 24.37
C TYR A 107 -2.87 47.70 25.00
N CYS A 108 -3.30 46.88 25.96
CA CYS A 108 -4.51 47.10 26.75
C CYS A 108 -4.30 48.27 27.73
N THR A 109 -5.19 49.27 27.67
CA THR A 109 -5.14 50.45 28.55
C THR A 109 -5.85 50.28 29.89
N THR A 110 -6.67 49.24 30.04
CA THR A 110 -7.47 48.98 31.26
C THR A 110 -7.04 47.69 31.92
N ASP A 111 -6.88 47.71 33.25
CA ASP A 111 -6.48 46.52 34.01
C ASP A 111 -7.56 45.42 34.02
N HIS A 112 -8.84 45.77 33.86
CA HIS A 112 -9.94 44.81 33.75
C HIS A 112 -9.81 43.93 32.49
N ASP A 113 -9.66 44.55 31.32
CA ASP A 113 -9.51 43.82 30.06
C ASP A 113 -8.20 43.04 30.05
N ARG A 114 -7.10 43.61 30.58
CA ARG A 114 -5.84 42.89 30.75
C ARG A 114 -6.03 41.63 31.58
N ALA A 115 -6.72 41.72 32.72
CA ALA A 115 -7.01 40.56 33.57
C ALA A 115 -7.91 39.53 32.86
N THR A 116 -8.85 39.97 32.03
CA THR A 116 -9.72 39.10 31.22
C THR A 116 -8.91 38.31 30.19
N PHE A 117 -8.01 38.98 29.45
CA PHE A 117 -7.13 38.31 28.50
C PHE A 117 -6.13 37.38 29.19
N GLU A 118 -5.53 37.78 30.32
CA GLU A 118 -4.65 36.95 31.13
C GLU A 118 -5.35 35.69 31.66
N ALA A 119 -6.60 35.82 32.12
CA ALA A 119 -7.42 34.68 32.52
C ALA A 119 -7.76 33.76 31.34
N ALA A 120 -8.00 34.34 30.15
CA ALA A 120 -8.28 33.59 28.94
C ALA A 120 -7.06 32.79 28.44
N LYS A 121 -5.81 33.21 28.75
CA LYS A 121 -4.59 32.48 28.35
C LYS A 121 -4.59 31.00 28.75
N ALA A 122 -5.13 30.68 29.93
CA ALA A 122 -5.22 29.30 30.42
C ALA A 122 -6.10 28.40 29.53
N GLY A 123 -7.04 29.00 28.76
CA GLY A 123 -7.93 28.30 27.83
C GLY A 123 -7.43 28.22 26.38
N PHE A 124 -6.27 28.80 26.05
CA PHE A 124 -5.75 28.87 24.67
C PHE A 124 -4.99 27.60 24.21
N CYS A 125 -4.95 26.53 25.02
CA CYS A 125 -4.28 25.27 24.70
C CYS A 125 -5.25 24.20 24.15
N GLY A 126 -4.84 23.51 23.07
CA GLY A 126 -5.47 22.26 22.62
C GLY A 126 -6.51 22.38 21.50
N ALA A 127 -7.43 21.41 21.43
CA ALA A 127 -8.32 21.10 20.29
C ALA A 127 -9.37 22.17 19.95
N LEU A 128 -9.55 23.22 20.76
CA LEU A 128 -10.58 24.25 20.60
C LEU A 128 -10.05 25.56 19.98
N SER A 129 -8.81 25.57 19.49
CA SER A 129 -8.16 26.74 18.87
C SER A 129 -8.91 27.32 17.66
N HIS A 130 -9.72 26.51 16.99
CA HIS A 130 -10.51 26.87 15.81
C HIS A 130 -11.80 27.64 16.13
N LEU A 131 -12.19 27.73 17.40
CA LEU A 131 -13.38 28.44 17.88
C LEU A 131 -13.05 29.83 18.46
N ARG A 132 -11.81 30.30 18.33
CA ARG A 132 -11.35 31.58 18.89
C ARG A 132 -11.73 32.75 17.99
N PRO A 133 -11.97 33.95 18.57
CA PRO A 133 -12.14 35.17 17.79
C PRO A 133 -10.86 35.51 17.02
N SER A 134 -11.02 36.17 15.88
CA SER A 134 -9.88 36.73 15.13
C SER A 134 -9.31 37.95 15.85
N VAL A 135 -8.08 38.34 15.49
CA VAL A 135 -7.45 39.57 16.01
C VAL A 135 -8.40 40.75 15.82
N LEU A 136 -9.14 40.74 14.71
CA LEU A 136 -10.04 41.82 14.41
C LEU A 136 -11.24 41.89 15.35
N GLN A 137 -11.89 40.76 15.58
CA GLN A 137 -13.03 40.66 16.48
C GLN A 137 -12.64 41.03 17.93
N LEU A 138 -11.39 40.73 18.32
CA LEU A 138 -10.85 41.19 19.60
C LEU A 138 -10.70 42.72 19.66
N LEU A 139 -10.24 43.36 18.59
CA LEU A 139 -10.11 44.82 18.52
C LEU A 139 -11.48 45.52 18.50
N GLU A 140 -12.49 44.92 17.86
CA GLU A 140 -13.87 45.41 17.88
C GLU A 140 -14.53 45.25 19.26
N GLY A 141 -14.35 44.08 19.89
CA GLY A 141 -14.94 43.77 21.19
C GLY A 141 -14.26 44.48 22.37
N TYR A 142 -12.99 44.88 22.23
CA TYR A 142 -12.20 45.48 23.31
C TYR A 142 -11.53 46.80 22.89
N PRO A 143 -12.26 47.93 22.92
CA PRO A 143 -11.73 49.26 22.57
C PRO A 143 -10.55 49.75 23.44
N SER A 144 -10.25 49.06 24.54
CA SER A 144 -9.08 49.34 25.39
C SER A 144 -7.75 48.93 24.77
N ILE A 145 -7.76 48.07 23.73
CA ILE A 145 -6.56 47.73 22.97
C ILE A 145 -6.23 48.88 22.02
N ARG A 146 -5.12 49.59 22.28
CA ARG A 146 -4.69 50.72 21.46
C ARG A 146 -3.41 50.39 20.69
N ILE A 147 -3.56 50.04 19.42
CA ILE A 147 -2.46 49.71 18.51
C ILE A 147 -2.44 50.64 17.29
N GLN A 148 -1.25 50.86 16.73
CA GLN A 148 -1.07 51.60 15.49
C GLN A 148 -1.11 50.67 14.27
N ALA A 149 -1.40 51.22 13.09
CA ALA A 149 -1.58 50.44 11.87
C ALA A 149 -0.39 49.55 11.50
N HIS A 150 0.84 50.07 11.62
CA HIS A 150 2.06 49.31 11.33
C HIS A 150 2.25 48.12 12.29
N GLN A 151 1.74 48.24 13.52
CA GLN A 151 1.82 47.20 14.53
C GLN A 151 0.78 46.11 14.27
N LEU A 152 -0.42 46.50 13.82
CA LEU A 152 -1.42 45.57 13.29
C LEU A 152 -0.88 44.82 12.06
N SER A 153 -0.23 45.56 11.14
CA SER A 153 0.66 45.07 10.08
C SER A 153 1.48 43.84 10.46
N ALA A 154 2.29 44.03 11.50
CA ALA A 154 3.30 43.07 11.90
C ALA A 154 2.74 41.77 12.49
N ILE A 155 1.47 41.75 12.91
CA ILE A 155 0.86 40.58 13.56
C ILE A 155 -0.15 39.84 12.69
N LEU A 156 -0.65 40.46 11.62
CA LEU A 156 -1.57 39.78 10.70
C LEU A 156 -0.80 38.78 9.83
N SER A 157 -1.43 37.65 9.56
CA SER A 157 -0.88 36.65 8.65
C SER A 157 -1.15 37.05 7.20
N GLU A 158 -0.31 36.59 6.28
CA GLU A 158 -0.53 36.79 4.85
C GLU A 158 -1.79 36.06 4.38
N LEU A 159 -2.49 36.64 3.40
CA LEU A 159 -3.64 36.06 2.76
C LEU A 159 -3.21 34.90 1.85
N LEU A 160 -3.45 33.67 2.31
CA LEU A 160 -3.05 32.49 1.56
C LEU A 160 -4.11 32.08 0.52
N PRO A 161 -3.69 31.59 -0.66
CA PRO A 161 -4.59 30.96 -1.62
C PRO A 161 -5.30 29.74 -1.03
N ARG A 162 -6.51 29.48 -1.50
CA ARG A 162 -7.31 28.34 -1.05
C ARG A 162 -7.48 27.31 -2.15
N SER A 163 -7.05 26.09 -1.89
CA SER A 163 -7.16 24.95 -2.79
C SER A 163 -8.58 24.36 -2.78
N TYR A 164 -9.11 24.11 -3.98
CA TYR A 164 -10.36 23.38 -4.20
C TYR A 164 -10.12 22.29 -5.25
N PHE A 165 -10.62 21.07 -5.02
CA PHE A 165 -10.57 20.04 -6.07
C PHE A 165 -11.47 20.40 -7.24
N ILE A 166 -10.96 20.19 -8.45
CA ILE A 166 -11.75 20.35 -9.66
C ILE A 166 -12.75 19.20 -9.76
N SER A 167 -14.03 19.55 -9.95
CA SER A 167 -15.20 18.68 -9.97
C SER A 167 -15.82 18.52 -11.36
N SER A 168 -14.99 18.51 -12.40
CA SER A 168 -15.40 18.43 -13.80
C SER A 168 -14.42 17.59 -14.60
N SER A 169 -14.71 17.34 -15.88
CA SER A 169 -13.84 16.60 -16.80
C SER A 169 -13.54 17.43 -18.06
N PRO A 170 -12.26 17.58 -18.47
CA PRO A 170 -11.84 18.27 -19.68
C PRO A 170 -12.30 17.50 -20.92
N LEU A 171 -12.60 16.19 -20.78
CA LEU A 171 -13.22 15.42 -21.85
C LEU A 171 -14.60 15.98 -22.18
N LYS A 172 -15.37 16.44 -21.17
CA LYS A 172 -16.67 17.08 -21.38
C LYS A 172 -16.51 18.54 -21.82
N SER A 173 -15.69 19.31 -21.10
CA SER A 173 -15.45 20.73 -21.38
C SER A 173 -13.99 21.08 -21.08
N PRO A 174 -13.11 21.22 -22.09
CA PRO A 174 -11.69 21.46 -21.86
C PRO A 174 -11.39 22.86 -21.32
N SER A 175 -12.22 23.85 -21.65
CA SER A 175 -12.06 25.25 -21.25
C SER A 175 -12.89 25.66 -20.03
N THR A 176 -13.62 24.74 -19.39
CA THR A 176 -14.49 25.07 -18.25
C THR A 176 -14.31 24.05 -17.15
N CYS A 177 -13.87 24.50 -15.98
CA CYS A 177 -13.75 23.68 -14.79
C CYS A 177 -14.83 24.06 -13.75
N SER A 178 -15.28 23.07 -12.98
CA SER A 178 -16.28 23.27 -11.93
C SER A 178 -15.67 23.04 -10.55
N LEU A 179 -16.09 23.78 -9.53
CA LEU A 179 -15.76 23.51 -8.13
C LEU A 179 -17.02 23.23 -7.33
N ILE A 180 -16.91 22.34 -6.33
CA ILE A 180 -17.94 22.12 -5.30
C ILE A 180 -17.31 22.46 -3.96
N TYR A 181 -17.96 23.33 -3.18
CA TYR A 181 -17.45 23.78 -1.89
C TYR A 181 -18.58 24.07 -0.90
N SER A 182 -18.27 24.02 0.40
CA SER A 182 -19.15 24.49 1.46
C SER A 182 -18.74 25.89 1.91
N MET A 183 -19.72 26.71 2.25
CA MET A 183 -19.45 27.99 2.91
C MET A 183 -19.07 27.73 4.35
N ALA A 184 -17.81 27.97 4.70
CA ALA A 184 -17.32 27.74 6.05
C ALA A 184 -17.99 28.73 7.01
N ILE A 185 -18.79 28.22 7.95
CA ILE A 185 -19.43 29.01 9.00
C ILE A 185 -19.06 28.38 10.34
N ARG A 186 -18.33 29.11 11.16
CA ARG A 186 -17.86 28.66 12.47
C ARG A 186 -18.55 29.44 13.57
N LYS A 187 -19.08 28.74 14.56
CA LYS A 187 -19.47 29.40 15.82
C LYS A 187 -18.21 29.74 16.60
N ILE A 188 -18.14 30.98 17.06
CA ILE A 188 -17.02 31.50 17.84
C ILE A 188 -17.42 31.46 19.30
N ARG A 189 -16.45 31.12 20.15
CA ARG A 189 -16.58 31.25 21.58
C ARG A 189 -15.94 32.56 22.02
N GLY A 190 -16.70 33.43 22.66
CA GLY A 190 -16.18 34.67 23.23
C GLY A 190 -15.16 34.40 24.34
N LEU A 191 -14.39 35.43 24.74
CA LEU A 191 -13.41 35.32 25.82
C LEU A 191 -14.06 35.06 27.21
N SER A 192 -15.33 35.41 27.36
CA SER A 192 -16.18 35.12 28.53
C SER A 192 -16.85 33.73 28.50
N ASN A 193 -16.53 32.88 27.51
CA ASN A 193 -17.20 31.60 27.24
C ASN A 193 -18.69 31.70 26.86
N GLU A 194 -19.19 32.89 26.53
CA GLU A 194 -20.55 33.07 25.98
C GLU A 194 -20.56 32.75 24.47
N ASP A 195 -21.56 31.96 24.05
CA ASP A 195 -21.81 31.62 22.65
C ASP A 195 -22.60 32.75 22.00
N GLY A 196 -22.15 33.28 20.85
CA GLY A 196 -22.91 34.36 20.20
C GLY A 196 -22.53 34.68 18.76
N ASP A 197 -21.24 34.70 18.43
CA ASP A 197 -20.79 35.17 17.12
C ASP A 197 -20.43 34.05 16.15
N THR A 198 -20.49 34.36 14.86
CA THR A 198 -20.08 33.46 13.78
C THR A 198 -18.93 34.05 12.98
N SER A 199 -17.96 33.22 12.64
CA SER A 199 -16.87 33.53 11.69
C SER A 199 -17.19 32.87 10.37
N ILE A 200 -17.06 33.62 9.28
CA ILE A 200 -17.28 33.13 7.92
C ILE A 200 -15.93 33.02 7.22
N GLY A 201 -15.66 31.91 6.54
CA GLY A 201 -14.43 31.74 5.78
C GLY A 201 -14.35 32.68 4.57
N MET A 202 -13.27 33.47 4.46
CA MET A 202 -13.11 34.50 3.43
C MET A 202 -13.20 33.95 2.00
N ALA A 203 -12.44 32.90 1.66
CA ALA A 203 -12.42 32.35 0.31
C ALA A 203 -13.77 31.75 -0.10
N SER A 204 -14.41 30.99 0.79
CA SER A 204 -15.72 30.40 0.52
C SER A 204 -16.84 31.45 0.44
N HIS A 205 -16.73 32.52 1.23
CA HIS A 205 -17.66 33.64 1.17
C HIS A 205 -17.49 34.43 -0.12
N TYR A 206 -16.25 34.77 -0.50
CA TYR A 206 -15.95 35.39 -1.79
C TYR A 206 -16.61 34.64 -2.94
N LEU A 207 -16.35 33.33 -3.04
CA LEU A 207 -16.92 32.51 -4.10
C LEU A 207 -18.46 32.52 -4.08
N SER A 208 -19.09 32.57 -2.90
CA SER A 208 -20.56 32.63 -2.78
C SER A 208 -21.19 33.94 -3.27
N GLN A 209 -20.42 35.03 -3.33
CA GLN A 209 -20.91 36.34 -3.78
C GLN A 209 -20.75 36.57 -5.29
N LEU A 210 -19.95 35.73 -5.95
CA LEU A 210 -19.68 35.83 -7.37
C LEU A 210 -20.93 35.59 -8.22
N ARG A 211 -20.96 36.22 -9.39
CA ARG A 211 -22.02 36.12 -10.40
C ARG A 211 -21.40 35.84 -11.76
N ALA A 212 -22.23 35.34 -12.68
CA ALA A 212 -21.82 35.14 -14.06
C ALA A 212 -21.24 36.45 -14.65
N GLY A 213 -20.05 36.36 -15.24
CA GLY A 213 -19.29 37.48 -15.79
C GLY A 213 -18.17 38.01 -14.88
N ASP A 214 -18.18 37.68 -13.59
CA ASP A 214 -17.10 38.08 -12.68
C ASP A 214 -15.78 37.36 -13.01
N SER A 215 -14.65 37.95 -12.59
CA SER A 215 -13.32 37.35 -12.75
C SER A 215 -12.76 36.85 -11.43
N VAL A 216 -12.04 35.72 -11.50
CA VAL A 216 -11.40 35.06 -10.37
C VAL A 216 -9.93 34.83 -10.69
N THR A 217 -9.07 35.29 -9.79
CA THR A 217 -7.64 35.02 -9.83
C THR A 217 -7.37 33.63 -9.27
N CYS A 218 -6.76 32.75 -10.06
CA CYS A 218 -6.47 31.38 -9.64
C CYS A 218 -5.25 30.76 -10.31
N SER A 219 -4.79 29.61 -9.83
CA SER A 219 -3.82 28.75 -10.53
C SER A 219 -4.30 27.29 -10.52
N VAL A 220 -4.04 26.57 -11.62
CA VAL A 220 -4.29 25.12 -11.71
C VAL A 220 -3.04 24.40 -11.24
N GLU A 221 -3.18 23.46 -10.31
CA GLU A 221 -2.06 22.68 -9.80
C GLU A 221 -2.37 21.18 -9.75
N THR A 222 -1.36 20.38 -10.04
CA THR A 222 -1.43 18.93 -9.86
C THR A 222 -1.29 18.60 -8.38
N PHE A 223 -2.37 18.09 -7.77
CA PHE A 223 -2.35 17.65 -6.38
C PHE A 223 -1.42 16.45 -6.16
N SER A 224 -1.62 15.39 -6.96
CA SER A 224 -0.81 14.18 -6.90
C SER A 224 -1.05 13.36 -8.16
N THR A 225 0.03 12.88 -8.80
CA THR A 225 -0.09 11.95 -9.93
C THR A 225 -0.70 10.60 -9.50
N ARG A 226 -0.73 10.30 -8.20
CA ARG A 226 -1.37 9.10 -7.65
C ARG A 226 -2.89 9.25 -7.54
N PHE A 227 -3.39 10.47 -7.32
CA PHE A 227 -4.81 10.77 -7.18
C PHE A 227 -5.47 11.05 -8.54
N ARG A 228 -5.39 10.06 -9.43
CA ARG A 228 -5.97 10.04 -10.79
C ARG A 228 -6.89 8.82 -10.95
N PRO A 229 -7.87 8.81 -11.86
CA PRO A 229 -8.51 7.56 -12.25
C PRO A 229 -7.48 6.61 -12.90
N PRO A 230 -7.72 5.28 -12.92
CA PRO A 230 -6.87 4.35 -13.67
C PRO A 230 -6.83 4.69 -15.15
N THR A 231 -5.66 4.55 -15.78
CA THR A 231 -5.50 4.72 -17.24
C THR A 231 -6.11 3.55 -18.01
N GLU A 232 -5.99 2.34 -17.46
CA GLU A 232 -6.54 1.11 -18.02
C GLU A 232 -8.02 0.95 -17.63
N LEU A 233 -8.91 0.80 -18.62
CA LEU A 233 -10.35 0.61 -18.38
C LEU A 233 -10.68 -0.72 -17.70
N SER A 234 -9.78 -1.70 -17.79
CA SER A 234 -9.86 -2.98 -17.11
C SER A 234 -9.49 -2.94 -15.63
N THR A 235 -9.08 -1.78 -15.09
CA THR A 235 -8.80 -1.61 -13.65
C THR A 235 -10.03 -1.06 -12.93
N PRO A 236 -10.62 -1.82 -11.97
CA PRO A 236 -11.80 -1.35 -11.25
C PRO A 236 -11.47 -0.19 -10.32
N LEU A 237 -12.51 0.53 -9.91
CA LEU A 237 -12.39 1.75 -9.12
C LEU A 237 -13.26 1.66 -7.86
N ILE A 238 -12.69 2.03 -6.72
CA ILE A 238 -13.43 2.21 -5.46
C ILE A 238 -13.20 3.65 -4.99
N MET A 239 -14.28 4.42 -4.93
CA MET A 239 -14.27 5.81 -4.49
C MET A 239 -15.01 5.93 -3.17
N ILE A 240 -14.43 6.64 -2.20
CA ILE A 240 -15.02 6.82 -0.87
C ILE A 240 -14.93 8.30 -0.51
N CYS A 241 -16.06 8.92 -0.16
CA CYS A 241 -16.08 10.31 0.26
C CYS A 241 -17.13 10.64 1.30
N ASP A 242 -16.97 11.81 1.92
CA ASP A 242 -18.01 12.49 2.70
C ASP A 242 -18.16 13.95 2.27
N GLY A 243 -19.40 14.46 2.29
CA GLY A 243 -19.71 15.87 2.04
C GLY A 243 -19.11 16.41 0.74
N VAL A 244 -18.34 17.51 0.85
CA VAL A 244 -17.69 18.16 -0.31
C VAL A 244 -16.46 17.40 -0.84
N GLY A 245 -15.99 16.37 -0.13
CA GLY A 245 -14.98 15.43 -0.61
C GLY A 245 -15.41 14.66 -1.87
N ILE A 246 -16.67 14.78 -2.26
CA ILE A 246 -17.20 14.26 -3.53
C ILE A 246 -16.60 14.95 -4.76
N ALA A 247 -16.12 16.21 -4.63
CA ALA A 247 -15.69 17.06 -5.73
C ALA A 247 -14.83 16.35 -6.79
N PRO A 248 -13.67 15.75 -6.47
CA PRO A 248 -12.84 15.09 -7.50
C PRO A 248 -13.52 13.88 -8.14
N PHE A 249 -14.34 13.15 -7.40
CA PHE A 249 -15.03 11.95 -7.89
C PHE A 249 -16.14 12.30 -8.86
N VAL A 250 -16.76 13.47 -8.73
CA VAL A 250 -17.64 14.00 -9.78
C VAL A 250 -16.90 14.05 -11.12
N GLY A 251 -15.69 14.60 -11.14
CA GLY A 251 -14.87 14.66 -12.35
C GLY A 251 -14.58 13.27 -12.91
N PHE A 252 -14.29 12.28 -12.05
CA PHE A 252 -14.01 10.90 -12.45
C PHE A 252 -15.23 10.23 -13.08
N VAL A 253 -16.40 10.37 -12.45
CA VAL A 253 -17.66 9.81 -12.97
C VAL A 253 -18.08 10.49 -14.27
N MET A 254 -17.98 11.82 -14.35
CA MET A 254 -18.25 12.57 -15.57
C MET A 254 -17.33 12.15 -16.72
N HIS A 255 -16.04 11.93 -16.43
CA HIS A 255 -15.07 11.47 -17.42
C HIS A 255 -15.44 10.08 -17.95
N ARG A 256 -15.73 9.12 -17.05
CA ARG A 256 -16.17 7.77 -17.44
C ARG A 256 -17.47 7.80 -18.25
N ALA A 257 -18.45 8.61 -17.86
CA ALA A 257 -19.72 8.75 -18.57
C ALA A 257 -19.55 9.33 -19.97
N GLU A 258 -18.75 10.40 -20.12
CA GLU A 258 -18.49 11.01 -21.42
C GLU A 258 -17.68 10.07 -22.34
N LEU A 259 -16.74 9.31 -21.77
CA LEU A 259 -15.98 8.30 -22.50
C LEU A 259 -16.90 7.22 -23.08
N LEU A 260 -17.81 6.68 -22.27
CA LEU A 260 -18.79 5.68 -22.71
C LEU A 260 -19.82 6.25 -23.69
N ARG A 261 -20.21 7.53 -23.53
CA ARG A 261 -21.10 8.22 -24.47
C ARG A 261 -20.46 8.37 -25.85
N ARG A 262 -19.16 8.66 -25.92
CA ARG A 262 -18.42 8.79 -27.19
C ARG A 262 -18.09 7.43 -27.81
N HIS A 263 -17.87 6.41 -26.98
CA HIS A 263 -17.46 5.08 -27.41
C HIS A 263 -18.29 3.98 -26.74
N PRO A 264 -19.52 3.72 -27.20
CA PRO A 264 -20.41 2.73 -26.58
C PRO A 264 -19.83 1.31 -26.52
N ALA A 265 -18.93 0.93 -27.44
CA ALA A 265 -18.27 -0.37 -27.42
C ALA A 265 -17.37 -0.61 -26.18
N LEU A 266 -17.02 0.45 -25.44
CA LEU A 266 -16.21 0.31 -24.22
C LEU A 266 -16.99 -0.28 -23.04
N TRP A 267 -18.32 -0.41 -23.13
CA TRP A 267 -19.13 -1.06 -22.10
C TRP A 267 -18.70 -2.52 -21.84
N ASP A 268 -18.15 -3.21 -22.83
CA ASP A 268 -17.71 -4.61 -22.70
C ASP A 268 -16.36 -4.76 -21.96
N ILE A 269 -15.58 -3.68 -21.85
CA ILE A 269 -14.21 -3.69 -21.32
C ILE A 269 -14.10 -2.91 -20.01
N ILE A 270 -14.96 -1.90 -19.83
CA ILE A 270 -14.90 -1.04 -18.65
C ILE A 270 -15.30 -1.83 -17.40
N THR A 271 -14.42 -1.81 -16.41
CA THR A 271 -14.66 -2.51 -15.16
C THR A 271 -15.57 -1.73 -14.21
N PRO A 272 -16.22 -2.43 -13.25
CA PRO A 272 -17.12 -1.80 -12.29
C PRO A 272 -16.45 -0.72 -11.46
N ALA A 273 -17.24 0.27 -11.06
CA ALA A 273 -16.81 1.33 -10.14
C ALA A 273 -17.78 1.42 -8.96
N LEU A 274 -17.30 1.11 -7.76
CA LEU A 274 -18.06 1.29 -6.51
C LEU A 274 -17.83 2.71 -5.99
N PHE A 275 -18.90 3.40 -5.62
CA PHE A 275 -18.83 4.76 -5.11
C PHE A 275 -19.60 4.92 -3.79
N PHE A 276 -18.86 5.07 -2.69
CA PHE A 276 -19.42 5.29 -1.37
C PHE A 276 -19.47 6.78 -1.05
N VAL A 277 -20.64 7.28 -0.65
CA VAL A 277 -20.87 8.70 -0.35
C VAL A 277 -21.53 8.86 1.02
N GLY A 278 -20.85 9.56 1.93
CA GLY A 278 -21.38 9.96 3.22
C GLY A 278 -22.02 11.36 3.18
N CYS A 279 -23.27 11.47 3.61
CA CYS A 279 -23.98 12.75 3.72
C CYS A 279 -24.96 12.78 4.90
N HIS A 280 -25.45 13.97 5.28
CA HIS A 280 -26.43 14.07 6.36
C HIS A 280 -27.83 13.64 5.91
N SER A 281 -28.24 14.10 4.74
CA SER A 281 -29.55 13.84 4.15
C SER A 281 -29.43 13.55 2.64
N LEU A 282 -30.52 13.10 2.00
CA LEU A 282 -30.57 12.96 0.55
C LEU A 282 -30.58 14.33 -0.17
N ASP A 283 -31.07 15.38 0.47
CA ASP A 283 -31.05 16.75 -0.09
C ASP A 283 -29.62 17.28 -0.23
N ASP A 284 -28.70 16.81 0.62
CA ASP A 284 -27.26 17.06 0.47
C ASP A 284 -26.62 16.27 -0.68
N SER A 285 -27.37 15.33 -1.28
CA SER A 285 -26.91 14.37 -2.28
C SER A 285 -27.54 14.58 -3.66
N VAL A 286 -28.24 15.69 -3.91
CA VAL A 286 -28.98 15.92 -5.18
C VAL A 286 -28.11 15.68 -6.41
N TYR A 287 -26.83 16.09 -6.37
CA TYR A 287 -25.88 15.85 -7.46
C TYR A 287 -25.43 14.38 -7.61
N VAL A 288 -25.48 13.62 -6.52
CA VAL A 288 -25.14 12.20 -6.44
C VAL A 288 -26.19 11.36 -7.17
N SER A 289 -27.46 11.77 -7.11
CA SER A 289 -28.58 11.08 -7.79
C SER A 289 -28.48 11.12 -9.32
N GLU A 290 -28.04 12.24 -9.89
CA GLU A 290 -27.76 12.37 -11.33
C GLU A 290 -26.59 11.48 -11.78
N LEU A 291 -25.55 11.36 -10.94
CA LEU A 291 -24.40 10.50 -11.21
C LEU A 291 -24.73 9.01 -11.12
N GLY A 292 -25.51 8.59 -10.12
CA GLY A 292 -25.96 7.20 -9.96
C GLY A 292 -26.87 6.74 -11.10
N SER A 293 -27.67 7.65 -11.64
CA SER A 293 -28.59 7.36 -12.77
C SER A 293 -27.87 7.07 -14.09
N SER A 294 -26.59 7.41 -14.21
CA SER A 294 -25.80 7.16 -15.43
C SER A 294 -25.47 5.68 -15.65
N GLY A 295 -25.58 4.82 -14.63
CA GLY A 295 -25.20 3.41 -14.69
C GLY A 295 -23.68 3.17 -14.75
N VAL A 296 -22.86 4.22 -14.72
CA VAL A 296 -21.40 4.15 -14.85
C VAL A 296 -20.69 3.78 -13.54
N VAL A 297 -21.40 3.95 -12.42
CA VAL A 297 -20.97 3.63 -11.07
C VAL A 297 -22.11 2.97 -10.29
N ASP A 298 -21.76 2.07 -9.38
CA ASP A 298 -22.66 1.55 -8.36
C ASP A 298 -22.51 2.42 -7.10
N LEU A 299 -23.53 3.24 -6.87
CA LEU A 299 -23.57 4.27 -5.85
C LEU A 299 -24.14 3.73 -4.53
N ARG A 300 -23.39 3.91 -3.44
CA ARG A 300 -23.72 3.43 -2.09
C ARG A 300 -23.71 4.60 -1.09
N ASN A 301 -24.89 5.07 -0.73
CA ASN A 301 -25.02 6.17 0.23
C ASN A 301 -24.97 5.69 1.69
N ALA A 302 -24.40 6.53 2.55
CA ALA A 302 -24.45 6.44 4.02
C ALA A 302 -25.01 7.75 4.57
N LEU A 303 -26.18 7.68 5.23
CA LEU A 303 -26.92 8.85 5.68
C LEU A 303 -26.95 8.94 7.21
N SER A 304 -26.40 10.01 7.79
CA SER A 304 -26.48 10.18 9.26
C SER A 304 -27.89 10.50 9.76
N HIS A 305 -28.75 11.13 8.95
CA HIS A 305 -30.14 11.46 9.28
C HIS A 305 -31.14 10.85 8.27
N GLY A 306 -30.82 9.69 7.71
CA GLY A 306 -31.63 9.03 6.67
C GLY A 306 -33.05 8.62 7.12
N ALA A 307 -33.99 8.61 6.17
CA ALA A 307 -35.36 8.15 6.35
C ALA A 307 -35.58 6.77 5.69
N GLY A 308 -36.56 5.99 6.17
CA GLY A 308 -36.92 4.71 5.55
C GLY A 308 -35.83 3.63 5.60
N ASN A 309 -35.60 2.95 4.47
CA ASN A 309 -34.69 1.80 4.31
C ASN A 309 -33.24 2.20 3.95
N ASP A 310 -32.91 3.48 3.96
CA ASP A 310 -31.55 3.94 3.67
C ASP A 310 -30.55 3.46 4.73
N PHE A 311 -29.29 3.26 4.34
CA PHE A 311 -28.24 2.90 5.28
C PHE A 311 -27.95 4.07 6.21
N LYS A 312 -28.19 3.85 7.51
CA LYS A 312 -27.95 4.84 8.57
C LYS A 312 -26.59 4.62 9.19
N GLY A 313 -25.74 5.63 9.13
CA GLY A 313 -24.39 5.56 9.67
C GLY A 313 -23.39 6.34 8.83
N ASP A 314 -22.13 6.18 9.17
CA ASP A 314 -21.03 6.83 8.47
C ASP A 314 -20.56 6.01 7.26
N VAL A 315 -19.81 6.65 6.36
CA VAL A 315 -19.34 6.01 5.12
C VAL A 315 -18.45 4.79 5.39
N GLN A 316 -17.62 4.82 6.44
CA GLN A 316 -16.77 3.68 6.82
C GLN A 316 -17.59 2.46 7.29
N GLU A 317 -18.74 2.68 7.94
CA GLU A 317 -19.65 1.61 8.36
C GLU A 317 -20.34 1.00 7.13
N ARG A 318 -20.68 1.83 6.14
CA ARG A 318 -21.23 1.36 4.87
C ARG A 318 -20.23 0.52 4.09
N VAL A 319 -18.97 0.96 4.02
CA VAL A 319 -17.88 0.19 3.39
C VAL A 319 -17.71 -1.17 4.07
N TRP A 320 -17.82 -1.22 5.40
CA TRP A 320 -17.76 -2.48 6.15
C TRP A 320 -18.98 -3.39 5.92
N ALA A 321 -20.18 -2.81 5.84
CA ALA A 321 -21.41 -3.57 5.56
C ALA A 321 -21.33 -4.23 4.17
N ASP A 322 -20.87 -3.49 3.16
CA ASP A 322 -20.73 -3.95 1.77
C ASP A 322 -19.34 -4.56 1.47
N ARG A 323 -18.59 -4.96 2.52
CA ARG A 323 -17.19 -5.41 2.39
C ARG A 323 -16.96 -6.51 1.37
N GLN A 324 -17.93 -7.40 1.15
CA GLN A 324 -17.80 -8.49 0.18
C GLN A 324 -17.57 -7.96 -1.24
N ASP A 325 -18.25 -6.87 -1.63
CA ASP A 325 -18.09 -6.28 -2.97
C ASP A 325 -16.79 -5.47 -3.04
N VAL A 326 -16.39 -4.83 -1.94
CA VAL A 326 -15.09 -4.18 -1.80
C VAL A 326 -13.95 -5.20 -1.98
N ILE A 327 -14.04 -6.36 -1.33
CA ILE A 327 -13.08 -7.48 -1.43
C ILE A 327 -13.01 -8.03 -2.85
N LYS A 328 -14.16 -8.27 -3.50
CA LYS A 328 -14.20 -8.76 -4.88
C LYS A 328 -13.42 -7.83 -5.81
N LEU A 329 -13.70 -6.53 -5.77
CA LEU A 329 -13.00 -5.56 -6.63
C LEU A 329 -11.53 -5.41 -6.24
N TRP A 330 -11.22 -5.39 -4.94
CA TRP A 330 -9.84 -5.33 -4.45
C TRP A 330 -8.99 -6.50 -4.99
N ASN A 331 -9.53 -7.73 -4.94
CA ASN A 331 -8.81 -8.94 -5.33
C ASN A 331 -8.47 -9.00 -6.83
N ILE A 332 -9.17 -8.25 -7.68
CA ILE A 332 -8.86 -8.11 -9.11
C ILE A 332 -8.07 -6.83 -9.42
N GLY A 333 -7.52 -6.16 -8.39
CA GLY A 333 -6.59 -5.04 -8.54
C GLY A 333 -7.23 -3.65 -8.57
N ALA A 334 -8.38 -3.44 -7.92
CA ALA A 334 -9.04 -2.15 -7.91
C ALA A 334 -8.17 -1.02 -7.33
N LYS A 335 -8.25 0.16 -7.96
CA LYS A 335 -7.69 1.39 -7.41
C LYS A 335 -8.67 1.98 -6.40
N VAL A 336 -8.20 2.24 -5.18
CA VAL A 336 -9.01 2.85 -4.11
C VAL A 336 -8.61 4.30 -3.90
N SER A 337 -9.58 5.20 -3.86
CA SER A 337 -9.37 6.64 -3.63
C SER A 337 -10.34 7.15 -2.57
N ILE A 338 -9.81 7.91 -1.60
CA ILE A 338 -10.57 8.46 -0.48
C ILE A 338 -10.39 9.98 -0.47
N CYS A 339 -11.47 10.73 -0.39
CA CYS A 339 -11.43 12.19 -0.29
C CYS A 339 -12.51 12.67 0.67
N GLY A 340 -12.17 13.54 1.60
CA GLY A 340 -13.11 13.92 2.64
C GLY A 340 -12.47 14.56 3.86
N SER A 341 -13.22 14.61 4.95
CA SER A 341 -12.73 15.03 6.26
C SER A 341 -11.60 14.12 6.75
N GLN A 342 -10.79 14.63 7.70
CA GLN A 342 -9.70 13.85 8.29
C GLN A 342 -10.21 12.58 9.00
N SER A 343 -11.35 12.69 9.71
CA SER A 343 -12.03 11.56 10.35
C SER A 343 -12.42 10.50 9.32
N THR A 344 -13.01 10.90 8.20
CA THR A 344 -13.40 9.98 7.12
C THR A 344 -12.19 9.29 6.49
N CYS A 345 -11.12 10.03 6.20
CA CYS A 345 -9.90 9.44 5.62
C CYS A 345 -9.27 8.40 6.57
N ILE A 346 -9.26 8.69 7.87
CA ILE A 346 -8.75 7.75 8.89
C ILE A 346 -9.69 6.55 9.02
N GLY A 347 -11.00 6.79 9.21
CA GLY A 347 -11.98 5.74 9.45
C GLY A 347 -12.11 4.76 8.28
N ALA A 348 -12.23 5.27 7.05
CA ALA A 348 -12.25 4.41 5.86
C ALA A 348 -10.91 3.69 5.66
N GLY A 349 -9.79 4.36 5.91
CA GLY A 349 -8.46 3.74 5.87
C GLY A 349 -8.26 2.63 6.89
N ASP A 350 -8.83 2.77 8.09
CA ASP A 350 -8.77 1.76 9.14
C ASP A 350 -9.66 0.56 8.83
N VAL A 351 -10.85 0.77 8.26
CA VAL A 351 -11.72 -0.30 7.75
C VAL A 351 -11.00 -1.11 6.66
N LEU A 352 -10.38 -0.44 5.68
CA LEU A 352 -9.60 -1.13 4.65
C LEU A 352 -8.39 -1.87 5.24
N ARG A 353 -7.70 -1.30 6.22
CA ARG A 353 -6.59 -1.98 6.90
C ARG A 353 -7.08 -3.22 7.66
N LYS A 354 -8.23 -3.13 8.32
CA LYS A 354 -8.86 -4.24 9.02
C LYS A 354 -9.20 -5.38 8.07
N LEU A 355 -9.85 -5.08 6.94
CA LEU A 355 -10.13 -6.05 5.88
C LEU A 355 -8.84 -6.70 5.33
N ALA A 356 -7.72 -5.96 5.28
CA ALA A 356 -6.43 -6.52 4.89
C ALA A 356 -5.83 -7.45 5.94
N MET A 357 -5.95 -7.09 7.22
CA MET A 357 -5.42 -7.83 8.35
C MET A 357 -6.22 -9.10 8.67
N GLU A 358 -7.53 -9.08 8.48
CA GLU A 358 -8.41 -10.24 8.65
C GLU A 358 -8.25 -11.30 7.54
N GLY A 359 -7.31 -11.09 6.61
CA GLY A 359 -7.04 -12.00 5.50
C GLY A 359 -8.13 -12.01 4.43
N GLU A 360 -9.08 -11.07 4.50
CA GLU A 360 -10.16 -10.94 3.51
C GLU A 360 -9.68 -10.27 2.22
N PHE A 361 -8.62 -9.44 2.28
CA PHE A 361 -7.89 -9.01 1.09
C PHE A 361 -6.66 -9.89 0.83
N ASN A 362 -6.42 -10.21 -0.44
CA ASN A 362 -5.07 -10.58 -0.88
C ASN A 362 -4.13 -9.38 -0.66
N MET A 363 -3.41 -9.34 0.47
CA MET A 363 -2.31 -8.41 0.67
C MET A 363 -1.33 -8.54 -0.49
N GLY A 364 -0.79 -7.41 -0.96
CA GLY A 364 0.21 -7.40 -2.04
C GLY A 364 1.28 -8.47 -1.82
N ASN A 365 1.33 -9.42 -2.76
CA ASN A 365 2.06 -10.69 -2.69
C ASN A 365 3.51 -10.58 -2.16
N THR A 366 4.17 -9.45 -2.37
CA THR A 366 5.55 -9.22 -1.92
C THR A 366 5.64 -8.89 -0.42
N ILE A 367 4.67 -8.15 0.14
CA ILE A 367 4.69 -7.74 1.56
C ILE A 367 4.44 -8.94 2.48
N SER A 368 3.53 -9.85 2.11
CA SER A 368 3.27 -11.09 2.86
C SER A 368 4.50 -12.00 2.93
N MET A 369 5.43 -11.91 1.97
CA MET A 369 6.69 -12.66 2.00
C MET A 369 7.75 -12.00 2.91
N PHE A 370 7.69 -10.68 3.12
CA PHE A 370 8.56 -9.97 4.07
C PHE A 370 8.05 -10.04 5.50
N PHE A 371 6.73 -9.98 5.68
CA PHE A 371 6.05 -10.07 6.98
C PHE A 371 4.96 -11.15 6.92
N PRO A 372 5.33 -12.43 6.93
CA PRO A 372 4.34 -13.49 6.86
C PRO A 372 3.46 -13.52 8.13
N PRO A 373 2.22 -14.04 8.05
CA PRO A 373 1.42 -14.41 9.22
C PRO A 373 1.96 -15.67 9.86
N SER A 374 1.77 -15.85 11.18
CA SER A 374 2.28 -16.97 11.98
C SER A 374 2.18 -18.36 11.30
N PRO A 375 3.18 -19.24 11.48
CA PRO A 375 3.16 -20.59 10.90
C PRO A 375 1.96 -21.38 11.42
N THR A 376 1.28 -22.08 10.51
CA THR A 376 0.15 -22.96 10.83
C THR A 376 0.54 -24.44 10.92
N PHE A 377 1.77 -24.78 10.53
CA PHE A 377 2.30 -26.13 10.57
C PHE A 377 3.75 -26.10 11.04
N VAL A 378 3.98 -26.68 12.22
CA VAL A 378 5.24 -26.65 12.95
C VAL A 378 5.74 -28.07 13.25
N GLU A 379 6.83 -28.21 14.01
CA GLU A 379 7.46 -29.52 14.25
C GLU A 379 6.52 -30.54 14.91
N THR A 380 5.56 -30.06 15.72
CA THR A 380 4.54 -30.86 16.42
C THR A 380 3.41 -31.37 15.52
N ASP A 381 3.30 -30.86 14.29
CA ASP A 381 2.28 -31.29 13.33
C ASP A 381 2.82 -32.34 12.35
N VAL A 382 4.15 -32.48 12.26
CA VAL A 382 4.79 -33.50 11.43
C VAL A 382 4.40 -34.89 11.96
N PRO A 383 3.77 -35.76 11.15
CA PRO A 383 3.35 -37.08 11.60
C PRO A 383 4.56 -37.98 11.86
N ASN A 384 4.34 -39.14 12.46
CA ASN A 384 5.39 -40.14 12.65
C ASN A 384 6.03 -40.53 11.30
N GLN A 385 7.36 -40.40 11.22
CA GLN A 385 8.18 -40.69 10.04
C GLN A 385 9.05 -41.95 10.21
N ALA A 386 8.82 -42.78 11.22
CA ALA A 386 9.55 -44.02 11.44
C ALA A 386 9.55 -44.90 10.18
N GLY A 387 10.73 -45.38 9.79
CA GLY A 387 10.93 -46.20 8.61
C GLY A 387 10.88 -45.45 7.27
N ARG A 388 10.69 -44.13 7.27
CA ARG A 388 10.77 -43.27 6.07
C ARG A 388 12.16 -42.65 5.92
N VAL A 389 12.58 -42.42 4.67
CA VAL A 389 13.94 -41.99 4.33
C VAL A 389 13.92 -40.67 3.56
N PHE A 390 14.77 -39.73 3.95
CA PHE A 390 14.80 -38.38 3.41
C PHE A 390 16.23 -37.97 3.07
N ILE A 391 16.39 -37.15 2.02
CA ILE A 391 17.64 -36.46 1.73
C ILE A 391 17.42 -34.96 1.92
N VAL A 392 18.25 -34.32 2.74
CA VAL A 392 18.26 -32.87 2.92
C VAL A 392 19.62 -32.32 2.47
N THR A 393 19.62 -31.60 1.36
CA THR A 393 20.82 -30.91 0.89
C THR A 393 21.14 -29.72 1.79
N GLY A 394 22.40 -29.59 2.20
CA GLY A 394 22.83 -28.59 3.18
C GLY A 394 22.27 -28.86 4.58
N GLY A 395 21.93 -30.11 4.90
CA GLY A 395 21.27 -30.52 6.15
C GLY A 395 22.04 -30.27 7.45
N TYR A 396 23.26 -29.74 7.40
CA TYR A 396 24.07 -29.38 8.57
C TYR A 396 24.13 -27.86 8.82
N SER A 397 23.39 -27.04 8.08
CA SER A 397 23.44 -25.57 8.23
C SER A 397 22.09 -24.88 8.00
N GLY A 398 21.84 -23.80 8.74
CA GLY A 398 20.69 -22.92 8.53
C GLY A 398 19.36 -23.67 8.53
N VAL A 399 18.57 -23.48 7.48
CA VAL A 399 17.25 -24.14 7.32
C VAL A 399 17.37 -25.66 7.25
N GLY A 400 18.39 -26.16 6.55
CA GLY A 400 18.58 -27.60 6.38
C GLY A 400 18.90 -28.31 7.70
N TYR A 401 19.62 -27.63 8.60
CA TYR A 401 19.88 -28.11 9.96
C TYR A 401 18.59 -28.30 10.75
N GLU A 402 17.76 -27.26 10.84
CA GLU A 402 16.49 -27.30 11.56
C GLU A 402 15.54 -28.34 10.95
N LEU A 403 15.48 -28.42 9.61
CA LEU A 403 14.67 -29.41 8.92
C LEU A 403 15.13 -30.85 9.22
N SER A 404 16.44 -31.12 9.18
CA SER A 404 16.99 -32.45 9.48
C SER A 404 16.71 -32.84 10.93
N ARG A 405 16.86 -31.89 11.86
CA ARG A 405 16.53 -32.06 13.29
C ARG A 405 15.05 -32.44 13.48
N MET A 406 14.13 -31.69 12.89
CA MET A 406 12.69 -31.91 13.04
C MET A 406 12.22 -33.23 12.43
N ILE A 407 12.72 -33.60 11.25
CA ILE A 407 12.38 -34.89 10.61
C ILE A 407 12.91 -36.05 11.46
N TRP A 408 14.14 -35.92 11.97
CA TRP A 408 14.76 -36.93 12.84
C TRP A 408 14.00 -37.10 14.16
N GLN A 409 13.57 -36.00 14.80
CA GLN A 409 12.76 -36.05 16.02
C GLN A 409 11.45 -36.82 15.82
N ARG A 410 10.93 -36.86 14.58
CA ARG A 410 9.74 -37.65 14.22
C ARG A 410 10.03 -39.06 13.72
N GLY A 411 11.25 -39.58 13.87
CA GLY A 411 11.60 -40.96 13.53
C GLY A 411 12.11 -41.16 12.09
N GLY A 412 12.20 -40.10 11.29
CA GLY A 412 12.66 -40.19 9.91
C GLY A 412 14.17 -40.40 9.80
N THR A 413 14.61 -41.23 8.84
CA THR A 413 16.03 -41.35 8.51
C THR A 413 16.43 -40.23 7.55
N VAL A 414 17.34 -39.34 7.96
CA VAL A 414 17.78 -38.20 7.17
C VAL A 414 19.23 -38.37 6.73
N TYR A 415 19.43 -38.36 5.41
CA TYR A 415 20.74 -38.20 4.79
C TYR A 415 21.03 -36.71 4.64
N ILE A 416 21.95 -36.23 5.48
CA ILE A 416 22.49 -34.88 5.45
C ILE A 416 23.52 -34.82 4.32
N ALA A 417 23.10 -34.27 3.18
CA ALA A 417 23.93 -34.22 1.99
C ALA A 417 24.70 -32.90 1.90
N GLY A 418 26.03 -32.98 1.73
CA GLY A 418 26.87 -31.80 1.52
C GLY A 418 28.37 -32.07 1.52
N ARG A 419 29.15 -30.99 1.46
CA ARG A 419 30.58 -31.03 1.11
C ARG A 419 31.51 -31.22 2.30
N ASP A 420 31.10 -30.80 3.49
CA ASP A 420 31.99 -30.77 4.67
C ASP A 420 31.59 -31.87 5.67
N GLU A 421 32.38 -32.94 5.70
CA GLU A 421 32.10 -34.09 6.57
C GLU A 421 32.24 -33.74 8.05
N VAL A 422 33.21 -32.91 8.41
CA VAL A 422 33.47 -32.54 9.81
C VAL A 422 32.28 -31.77 10.35
N LYS A 423 31.82 -30.74 9.62
CA LYS A 423 30.63 -29.96 10.00
C LYS A 423 29.36 -30.81 10.02
N ALA A 424 29.22 -31.74 9.09
CA ALA A 424 28.08 -32.63 9.08
C ALA A 424 28.06 -33.54 10.31
N ARG A 425 29.20 -34.15 10.68
CA ARG A 425 29.30 -35.00 11.87
C ARG A 425 29.07 -34.23 13.16
N GLU A 426 29.57 -33.00 13.24
CA GLU A 426 29.29 -32.10 14.37
C GLU A 426 27.79 -31.82 14.49
N ALA A 427 27.14 -31.42 13.38
CA ALA A 427 25.71 -31.18 13.35
C ALA A 427 24.89 -32.42 13.74
N ILE A 428 25.27 -33.61 13.26
CA ILE A 428 24.64 -34.88 13.65
C ILE A 428 24.73 -35.08 15.16
N SER A 429 25.92 -34.93 15.75
CA SER A 429 26.11 -35.09 17.20
C SER A 429 25.30 -34.09 18.01
N VAL A 430 25.14 -32.85 17.55
CA VAL A 430 24.30 -31.85 18.23
C VAL A 430 22.81 -32.21 18.11
N ILE A 431 22.34 -32.63 16.94
CA ILE A 431 20.94 -33.04 16.74
C ILE A 431 20.59 -34.24 17.63
N GLU A 432 21.46 -35.26 17.68
CA GLU A 432 21.22 -36.45 18.50
C GLU A 432 21.14 -36.14 20.00
N LYS A 433 21.83 -35.09 20.46
CA LYS A 433 21.75 -34.60 21.85
C LYS A 433 20.47 -33.81 22.15
N ASP A 434 19.78 -33.31 21.13
CA ASP A 434 18.51 -32.57 21.25
C ASP A 434 17.29 -33.51 21.30
N MET A 435 17.49 -34.71 21.87
CA MET A 435 16.44 -35.69 22.09
C MET A 435 15.55 -35.24 23.25
N THR A 436 14.24 -35.29 23.06
CA THR A 436 13.23 -34.98 24.08
C THR A 436 12.39 -36.23 24.38
N THR A 437 11.58 -36.18 25.44
CA THR A 437 10.62 -37.27 25.77
C THR A 437 9.61 -37.54 24.65
N ASP A 438 9.35 -36.54 23.81
CA ASP A 438 8.38 -36.63 22.70
C ASP A 438 9.05 -37.06 21.37
N SER A 439 10.37 -37.31 21.39
CA SER A 439 11.13 -37.72 20.21
C SER A 439 10.99 -39.22 19.94
N ILE A 440 10.74 -39.58 18.69
CA ILE A 440 10.77 -40.98 18.21
C ILE A 440 12.19 -41.40 17.82
N ALA A 441 13.03 -40.43 17.43
CA ALA A 441 14.42 -40.57 17.00
C ALA A 441 14.62 -41.50 15.78
N GLY A 442 14.89 -40.90 14.62
CA GLY A 442 15.25 -41.63 13.40
C GLY A 442 16.75 -41.88 13.24
N GLY A 443 17.20 -42.10 12.00
CA GLY A 443 18.62 -42.17 11.67
C GLY A 443 19.16 -40.85 11.11
N LEU A 444 20.41 -40.50 11.42
CA LEU A 444 21.13 -39.40 10.75
C LEU A 444 22.38 -39.94 10.07
N ARG A 445 22.53 -39.63 8.78
CA ARG A 445 23.65 -40.14 7.95
C ARG A 445 24.26 -39.02 7.15
N PHE A 446 25.58 -39.00 7.04
CA PHE A 446 26.26 -38.06 6.16
C PHE A 446 26.38 -38.61 4.74
N LEU A 447 26.00 -37.80 3.74
CA LEU A 447 26.16 -38.08 2.33
C LEU A 447 27.09 -37.03 1.70
N LYS A 448 28.35 -37.42 1.43
CA LYS A 448 29.33 -36.53 0.80
C LYS A 448 28.89 -36.15 -0.61
N MET A 449 28.59 -34.87 -0.82
CA MET A 449 28.11 -34.35 -2.09
C MET A 449 28.41 -32.86 -2.24
N ALA A 450 29.05 -32.48 -3.34
CA ALA A 450 29.19 -31.09 -3.79
C ALA A 450 28.19 -30.83 -4.92
N LEU A 451 27.25 -29.90 -4.72
CA LEU A 451 26.21 -29.60 -5.73
C LEU A 451 26.75 -28.86 -6.97
N ASP A 452 27.95 -28.29 -6.85
CA ASP A 452 28.74 -27.67 -7.91
C ASP A 452 29.67 -28.66 -8.65
N ASP A 453 29.55 -29.97 -8.38
CA ASP A 453 30.29 -31.00 -9.10
C ASP A 453 29.39 -32.19 -9.45
N LEU A 454 29.06 -32.31 -10.74
CA LEU A 454 28.20 -33.37 -11.26
C LEU A 454 28.78 -34.78 -10.99
N VAL A 455 30.11 -34.94 -10.94
CA VAL A 455 30.74 -36.23 -10.63
C VAL A 455 30.49 -36.62 -9.17
N SER A 456 30.65 -35.66 -8.25
CA SER A 456 30.33 -35.85 -6.84
C SER A 456 28.85 -36.21 -6.63
N ILE A 457 27.93 -35.57 -7.36
CA ILE A 457 26.49 -35.87 -7.28
C ILE A 457 26.20 -37.30 -7.73
N LYS A 458 26.78 -37.74 -8.85
CA LYS A 458 26.59 -39.10 -9.35
C LYS A 458 27.09 -40.14 -8.35
N ALA A 459 28.29 -39.94 -7.80
CA ALA A 459 28.85 -40.85 -6.79
C ALA A 459 28.00 -40.91 -5.51
N ALA A 460 27.47 -39.77 -5.06
CA ALA A 460 26.58 -39.71 -3.91
C ALA A 460 25.25 -40.44 -4.17
N ALA A 461 24.64 -40.23 -5.34
CA ALA A 461 23.42 -40.91 -5.74
C ALA A 461 23.63 -42.44 -5.83
N ASP A 462 24.72 -42.89 -6.45
CA ASP A 462 25.04 -44.32 -6.56
C ASP A 462 25.23 -44.98 -5.19
N LYS A 463 25.94 -44.30 -4.28
CA LYS A 463 26.09 -44.75 -2.90
C LYS A 463 24.73 -44.85 -2.21
N PHE A 464 23.89 -43.82 -2.31
CA PHE A 464 22.58 -43.82 -1.69
C PHE A 464 21.68 -44.94 -2.25
N LEU A 465 21.66 -45.15 -3.56
CA LEU A 465 20.88 -46.21 -4.22
C LEU A 465 21.37 -47.63 -3.88
N ALA A 466 22.65 -47.78 -3.55
CA ALA A 466 23.20 -49.04 -3.05
C ALA A 466 22.74 -49.35 -1.62
N GLU A 467 22.64 -48.33 -0.76
CA GLU A 467 22.32 -48.46 0.66
C GLU A 467 20.80 -48.49 0.94
N GLU A 468 20.00 -47.74 0.19
CA GLU A 468 18.57 -47.54 0.46
C GLU A 468 17.67 -48.09 -0.64
N LYS A 469 16.49 -48.58 -0.25
CA LYS A 469 15.44 -49.09 -1.16
C LYS A 469 14.19 -48.23 -1.19
N ARG A 470 14.23 -47.07 -0.51
CA ARG A 470 13.14 -46.09 -0.50
C ARG A 470 13.69 -44.67 -0.38
N LEU A 471 12.93 -43.71 -0.89
CA LEU A 471 13.14 -42.28 -0.68
C LEU A 471 11.79 -41.58 -0.65
N ASP A 472 11.42 -41.06 0.51
CA ASP A 472 10.12 -40.44 0.80
C ASP A 472 10.12 -38.93 0.57
N GLY A 473 11.27 -38.27 0.76
CA GLY A 473 11.38 -36.85 0.50
C GLY A 473 12.77 -36.42 0.09
N LEU A 474 12.84 -35.66 -1.00
CA LEU A 474 14.06 -35.01 -1.47
C LEU A 474 13.91 -33.50 -1.30
N PHE A 475 14.68 -32.93 -0.37
CA PHE A 475 14.69 -31.50 -0.09
C PHE A 475 15.92 -30.86 -0.75
N ASN A 476 15.72 -30.29 -1.93
CA ASN A 476 16.69 -29.45 -2.64
C ASN A 476 16.74 -28.05 -1.99
N ASN A 477 17.26 -28.01 -0.76
CA ASN A 477 17.33 -26.86 0.13
C ASN A 477 18.65 -26.09 0.04
N ALA A 478 19.77 -26.76 -0.23
CA ALA A 478 21.06 -26.09 -0.32
C ALA A 478 21.10 -25.05 -1.44
N GLY A 479 21.84 -23.97 -1.19
CA GLY A 479 22.12 -22.97 -2.21
C GLY A 479 23.20 -21.98 -1.79
N VAL A 480 23.69 -21.22 -2.76
CA VAL A 480 24.67 -20.15 -2.61
C VAL A 480 24.11 -18.85 -3.19
N SER A 481 24.49 -17.73 -2.57
CA SER A 481 24.16 -16.37 -3.00
C SER A 481 25.45 -15.55 -3.01
N ASN A 482 25.63 -14.74 -4.04
CA ASN A 482 26.73 -13.82 -4.21
C ASN A 482 28.14 -14.42 -4.04
N PRO A 483 28.45 -15.60 -4.60
CA PRO A 483 29.84 -16.06 -4.63
C PRO A 483 30.68 -15.04 -5.42
N PRO A 484 31.98 -14.89 -5.11
CA PRO A 484 32.85 -13.93 -5.81
C PRO A 484 32.72 -14.04 -7.34
N ALA A 485 32.69 -12.89 -8.01
CA ALA A 485 32.44 -12.84 -9.45
C ALA A 485 33.48 -13.67 -10.23
N GLY A 486 33.02 -14.40 -11.25
CA GLY A 486 33.85 -15.28 -12.08
C GLY A 486 34.09 -16.68 -11.51
N TRP A 487 33.55 -17.02 -10.33
CA TRP A 487 33.60 -18.40 -9.83
C TRP A 487 32.75 -19.33 -10.69
N VAL A 488 33.34 -20.45 -11.08
CA VAL A 488 32.71 -21.50 -11.89
C VAL A 488 32.82 -22.86 -11.22
N SER A 489 31.88 -23.74 -11.54
CA SER A 489 31.81 -25.12 -11.09
C SER A 489 32.92 -25.98 -11.70
N ALA A 490 33.04 -27.23 -11.25
CA ALA A 490 34.01 -28.18 -11.82
C ALA A 490 33.79 -28.43 -13.34
N GLN A 491 32.57 -28.22 -13.82
CA GLN A 491 32.19 -28.35 -15.23
C GLN A 491 32.15 -26.99 -15.96
N GLY A 492 32.61 -25.91 -15.33
CA GLY A 492 32.72 -24.58 -15.96
C GLY A 492 31.42 -23.77 -16.00
N HIS A 493 30.38 -24.18 -15.27
CA HIS A 493 29.13 -23.41 -15.17
C HIS A 493 29.22 -22.32 -14.09
N GLU A 494 28.47 -21.22 -14.25
CA GLU A 494 28.36 -20.19 -13.21
C GLU A 494 27.95 -20.81 -11.87
N MET A 495 28.60 -20.38 -10.78
CA MET A 495 28.53 -21.06 -9.49
C MET A 495 27.12 -21.15 -8.89
N GLN A 496 26.31 -20.09 -8.99
CA GLN A 496 24.94 -20.10 -8.46
C GLN A 496 24.03 -20.97 -9.34
N LEU A 497 24.15 -20.90 -10.66
CA LEU A 497 23.42 -21.78 -11.58
C LEU A 497 23.76 -23.25 -11.33
N ALA A 498 25.05 -23.58 -11.20
CA ALA A 498 25.54 -24.92 -10.95
C ALA A 498 24.98 -25.48 -9.63
N THR A 499 25.16 -24.74 -8.54
CA THR A 499 24.78 -25.19 -7.19
C THR A 499 23.28 -25.16 -6.95
N ASN A 500 22.60 -24.10 -7.37
CA ASN A 500 21.20 -23.88 -7.01
C ASN A 500 20.23 -24.59 -7.94
N CYS A 501 20.62 -24.87 -9.19
CA CYS A 501 19.71 -25.36 -10.23
C CYS A 501 20.23 -26.66 -10.90
N LEU A 502 21.41 -26.67 -11.53
CA LEU A 502 21.90 -27.84 -12.27
C LEU A 502 22.15 -29.05 -11.37
N GLY A 503 22.77 -28.85 -10.21
CA GLY A 503 23.00 -29.90 -9.22
C GLY A 503 21.70 -30.54 -8.72
N PRO A 504 20.74 -29.74 -8.20
CA PRO A 504 19.42 -30.24 -7.81
C PRO A 504 18.66 -30.95 -8.92
N TYR A 505 18.70 -30.45 -10.16
CA TYR A 505 18.12 -31.15 -11.32
C TYR A 505 18.76 -32.53 -11.50
N PHE A 506 20.09 -32.60 -11.56
CA PHE A 506 20.79 -33.85 -11.81
C PHE A 506 20.59 -34.87 -10.69
N LEU A 507 20.67 -34.43 -9.43
CA LEU A 507 20.38 -35.28 -8.27
C LEU A 507 18.96 -35.84 -8.32
N THR A 508 17.96 -34.97 -8.55
CA THR A 508 16.56 -35.38 -8.63
C THR A 508 16.35 -36.36 -9.78
N LYS A 509 16.98 -36.13 -10.93
CA LYS A 509 16.87 -37.01 -12.09
C LYS A 509 17.44 -38.41 -11.81
N LEU A 510 18.60 -38.50 -11.16
CA LEU A 510 19.22 -39.77 -10.78
C LEU A 510 18.38 -40.56 -9.77
N LEU A 511 17.72 -39.87 -8.85
CA LEU A 511 16.91 -40.49 -7.78
C LEU A 511 15.44 -40.71 -8.17
N SER A 512 15.00 -40.19 -9.31
CA SER A 512 13.62 -40.30 -9.81
C SER A 512 13.11 -41.75 -9.86
N PRO A 513 13.86 -42.75 -10.34
CA PRO A 513 13.39 -44.15 -10.33
C PRO A 513 13.05 -44.64 -8.91
N LEU A 514 13.86 -44.30 -7.92
CA LEU A 514 13.64 -44.69 -6.53
C LEU A 514 12.44 -43.97 -5.91
N LEU A 515 12.31 -42.65 -6.15
CA LEU A 515 11.14 -41.86 -5.73
C LEU A 515 9.83 -42.47 -6.28
N ILE A 516 9.81 -42.82 -7.57
CA ILE A 516 8.65 -43.45 -8.22
C ILE A 516 8.37 -44.82 -7.61
N SER A 517 9.40 -45.65 -7.41
CA SER A 517 9.23 -46.97 -6.80
C SER A 517 8.69 -46.88 -5.38
N THR A 518 9.13 -45.87 -4.62
CA THR A 518 8.64 -45.60 -3.26
C THR A 518 7.19 -45.17 -3.30
N ALA A 519 6.82 -44.22 -4.17
CA ALA A 519 5.45 -43.74 -4.30
C ALA A 519 4.46 -44.84 -4.70
N LYS A 520 4.89 -45.80 -5.53
CA LYS A 520 4.09 -46.98 -5.91
C LYS A 520 3.93 -47.99 -4.77
N ALA A 521 4.92 -48.07 -3.87
CA ALA A 521 4.90 -48.99 -2.74
C ALA A 521 4.16 -48.43 -1.51
N THR A 522 3.93 -47.11 -1.46
CA THR A 522 3.19 -46.46 -0.37
C THR A 522 1.69 -46.46 -0.64
N GLU A 523 0.88 -46.75 0.39
CA GLU A 523 -0.59 -46.72 0.29
C GLU A 523 -1.14 -45.29 0.13
N THR A 524 -0.46 -44.30 0.69
CA THR A 524 -0.89 -42.90 0.64
C THR A 524 -0.36 -42.21 -0.60
N ASN A 525 -1.26 -41.93 -1.54
CA ASN A 525 -0.92 -41.21 -2.77
C ASN A 525 -0.45 -39.77 -2.48
N GLY A 526 0.61 -39.30 -3.16
CA GLY A 526 1.19 -37.97 -2.93
C GLY A 526 2.02 -37.82 -1.64
N SER A 527 2.32 -38.92 -0.95
CA SER A 527 3.16 -38.92 0.26
C SER A 527 4.65 -38.78 -0.01
N VAL A 528 5.10 -39.08 -1.24
CA VAL A 528 6.50 -38.92 -1.68
C VAL A 528 6.65 -37.55 -2.35
N ARG A 529 7.62 -36.75 -1.90
CA ARG A 529 7.74 -35.34 -2.32
C ARG A 529 9.15 -34.92 -2.72
N VAL A 530 9.25 -34.04 -3.72
CA VAL A 530 10.48 -33.38 -4.14
C VAL A 530 10.31 -31.87 -4.05
N LEU A 531 11.07 -31.22 -3.18
CA LEU A 531 10.93 -29.79 -2.91
C LEU A 531 12.13 -29.00 -3.41
N PHE A 532 11.88 -27.93 -4.15
CA PHE A 532 12.90 -27.01 -4.64
C PHE A 532 12.82 -25.67 -3.92
N THR A 533 13.95 -25.23 -3.35
CA THR A 533 14.02 -23.98 -2.59
C THR A 533 14.32 -22.79 -3.50
N THR A 534 13.34 -21.90 -3.67
CA THR A 534 13.46 -20.63 -4.40
C THR A 534 13.78 -19.46 -3.44
N SER A 535 13.47 -18.22 -3.81
CA SER A 535 13.63 -17.03 -2.98
C SER A 535 12.68 -15.93 -3.42
N ILE A 536 12.46 -14.93 -2.55
CA ILE A 536 11.86 -13.66 -2.93
C ILE A 536 12.63 -12.93 -4.05
N ALA A 537 13.91 -13.27 -4.27
CA ALA A 537 14.70 -12.76 -5.40
C ALA A 537 14.03 -13.04 -6.77
N THR A 538 13.25 -14.11 -6.89
CA THR A 538 12.42 -14.40 -8.08
C THR A 538 11.40 -13.30 -8.37
N HIS A 539 10.91 -12.61 -7.34
CA HIS A 539 9.97 -11.50 -7.50
C HIS A 539 10.66 -10.14 -7.65
N LEU A 540 11.87 -9.99 -7.09
CA LEU A 540 12.56 -8.69 -7.03
C LEU A 540 13.61 -8.49 -8.12
N GLY A 541 14.15 -9.57 -8.69
CA GLY A 541 15.32 -9.48 -9.58
C GLY A 541 15.28 -10.35 -10.83
N ALA A 542 14.26 -11.21 -11.01
CA ALA A 542 14.12 -11.99 -12.22
C ALA A 542 13.36 -11.20 -13.30
N PRO A 543 13.79 -11.23 -14.57
CA PRO A 543 13.15 -10.50 -15.68
C PRO A 543 11.73 -11.01 -15.94
N ASP A 544 10.95 -10.26 -16.73
CA ASP A 544 9.63 -10.71 -17.20
C ASP A 544 9.76 -12.05 -17.96
N GLY A 545 8.85 -12.98 -17.70
CA GLY A 545 8.96 -14.39 -18.14
C GLY A 545 9.90 -15.25 -17.30
N GLY A 546 10.57 -14.68 -16.31
CA GLY A 546 11.33 -15.37 -15.27
C GLY A 546 12.76 -15.76 -15.65
N ILE A 547 12.96 -16.41 -16.80
CA ILE A 547 14.29 -16.89 -17.23
C ILE A 547 14.60 -16.39 -18.64
N GLU A 548 15.73 -15.70 -18.76
CA GLU A 548 16.36 -15.44 -20.06
C GLU A 548 17.43 -16.50 -20.33
N VAL A 549 17.12 -17.49 -21.19
CA VAL A 549 18.01 -18.63 -21.48
C VAL A 549 19.40 -18.19 -21.92
N ASN A 550 19.50 -17.12 -22.72
CA ASN A 550 20.80 -16.58 -23.15
C ASN A 550 21.66 -16.15 -21.95
N LYS A 551 21.06 -15.54 -20.91
CA LYS A 551 21.79 -15.13 -19.70
C LYS A 551 22.20 -16.31 -18.81
N LEU A 552 21.58 -17.48 -18.96
CA LEU A 552 22.05 -18.71 -18.31
C LEU A 552 23.33 -19.24 -18.97
N LEU A 553 23.48 -19.07 -20.28
CA LEU A 553 24.65 -19.51 -21.04
C LEU A 553 25.79 -18.48 -21.01
N THR A 554 25.46 -17.20 -20.88
CA THR A 554 26.41 -16.10 -20.69
C THR A 554 26.13 -15.42 -19.35
N PRO A 555 26.75 -15.88 -18.24
CA PRO A 555 26.48 -15.34 -16.92
C PRO A 555 26.81 -13.86 -16.84
N THR A 556 25.98 -13.10 -16.14
CA THR A 556 26.18 -11.67 -15.99
C THR A 556 27.27 -11.38 -14.95
N ASN A 557 27.85 -10.18 -14.99
CA ASN A 557 28.73 -9.71 -13.91
C ASN A 557 27.96 -9.34 -12.64
N ASP A 558 26.63 -9.34 -12.69
CA ASP A 558 25.75 -9.05 -11.55
C ASP A 558 25.34 -10.35 -10.84
N GLN A 559 25.93 -10.57 -9.67
CA GLN A 559 25.65 -11.74 -8.84
C GLN A 559 24.20 -11.82 -8.37
N GLN A 560 23.51 -10.68 -8.16
CA GLN A 560 22.10 -10.67 -7.73
C GLN A 560 21.19 -11.12 -8.86
N VAL A 561 21.45 -10.68 -10.09
CA VAL A 561 20.71 -11.14 -11.27
C VAL A 561 20.93 -12.64 -11.48
N ASN A 562 22.18 -13.10 -11.42
CA ASN A 562 22.48 -14.54 -11.52
C ASN A 562 21.79 -15.34 -10.40
N TYR A 563 21.68 -14.79 -9.19
CA TYR A 563 21.01 -15.44 -8.06
C TYR A 563 19.51 -15.55 -8.32
N ALA A 564 18.86 -14.44 -8.71
CA ALA A 564 17.44 -14.41 -9.05
C ALA A 564 17.10 -15.37 -10.19
N LEU A 565 17.91 -15.41 -11.25
CA LEU A 565 17.75 -16.38 -12.35
C LEU A 565 17.89 -17.83 -11.85
N SER A 566 18.90 -18.13 -11.02
CA SER A 566 19.09 -19.47 -10.47
C SER A 566 17.91 -19.93 -9.57
N LYS A 567 17.33 -19.00 -8.80
CA LYS A 567 16.17 -19.28 -7.93
C LYS A 567 14.86 -19.34 -8.70
N THR A 568 14.74 -18.63 -9.80
CA THR A 568 13.65 -18.79 -10.75
C THR A 568 13.75 -20.13 -11.48
N GLY A 569 14.98 -20.58 -11.81
CA GLY A 569 15.28 -21.92 -12.31
C GLY A 569 14.67 -23.03 -11.45
N ASN A 570 14.72 -22.88 -10.12
CA ASN A 570 14.11 -23.85 -9.20
C ASN A 570 12.59 -23.95 -9.31
N TRP A 571 11.91 -22.87 -9.72
CA TRP A 571 10.49 -22.93 -10.05
C TRP A 571 10.25 -23.76 -11.31
N PHE A 572 11.01 -23.50 -12.37
CA PHE A 572 10.95 -24.28 -13.61
C PHE A 572 11.24 -25.77 -13.37
N LEU A 573 12.22 -26.08 -12.51
CA LEU A 573 12.51 -27.47 -12.14
C LEU A 573 11.36 -28.12 -11.37
N ALA A 574 10.74 -27.42 -10.42
CA ALA A 574 9.59 -27.95 -9.69
C ALA A 574 8.40 -28.24 -10.62
N ASP A 575 8.11 -27.35 -11.56
CA ASP A 575 7.07 -27.57 -12.57
C ASP A 575 7.42 -28.74 -13.51
N HIS A 576 8.67 -28.80 -13.99
CA HIS A 576 9.15 -29.90 -14.81
C HIS A 576 8.99 -31.25 -14.12
N PHE A 577 9.45 -31.38 -12.86
CA PHE A 577 9.32 -32.62 -12.10
C PHE A 577 7.89 -32.89 -11.63
N ALA A 578 7.04 -31.88 -11.49
CA ALA A 578 5.60 -32.10 -11.25
C ALA A 578 4.95 -32.78 -12.46
N LYS A 579 5.25 -32.30 -13.68
CA LYS A 579 4.78 -32.93 -14.92
C LYS A 579 5.38 -34.32 -15.12
N GLU A 580 6.67 -34.50 -14.80
CA GLU A 580 7.35 -35.77 -14.98
C GLU A 580 6.91 -36.81 -13.94
N LEU A 581 6.90 -36.46 -12.65
CA LEU A 581 6.75 -37.40 -11.53
C LEU A 581 5.33 -37.45 -10.96
N GLY A 582 4.53 -36.39 -11.14
CA GLY A 582 3.14 -36.29 -10.66
C GLY A 582 2.24 -37.45 -11.11
N PRO A 583 2.19 -37.78 -12.42
CA PRO A 583 1.45 -38.94 -12.92
C PRO A 583 1.93 -40.28 -12.35
N ARG A 584 3.09 -40.30 -11.68
CA ARG A 584 3.72 -41.48 -11.07
C ARG A 584 3.67 -41.46 -9.53
N GLY A 585 2.85 -40.58 -8.94
CA GLY A 585 2.55 -40.56 -7.51
C GLY A 585 3.45 -39.68 -6.65
N VAL A 586 4.34 -38.88 -7.25
CA VAL A 586 5.29 -38.01 -6.52
C VAL A 586 4.90 -36.55 -6.69
N VAL A 587 4.76 -35.81 -5.58
CA VAL A 587 4.50 -34.37 -5.62
C VAL A 587 5.82 -33.61 -5.80
N SER A 588 5.88 -32.65 -6.71
CA SER A 588 6.99 -31.69 -6.76
C SER A 588 6.51 -30.27 -6.53
N LEU A 589 7.16 -29.52 -5.65
CA LEU A 589 6.78 -28.15 -5.30
C LEU A 589 7.99 -27.23 -5.27
N VAL A 590 7.72 -25.94 -5.43
CA VAL A 590 8.69 -24.87 -5.20
C VAL A 590 8.29 -24.09 -3.94
N LEU A 591 9.27 -23.72 -3.12
CA LEU A 591 9.01 -23.00 -1.87
C LEU A 591 10.02 -21.89 -1.60
N ASN A 592 9.53 -20.74 -1.14
CA ASN A 592 10.34 -19.66 -0.60
C ASN A 592 10.41 -19.81 0.94
N PRO A 593 11.57 -20.13 1.54
CA PRO A 593 11.67 -20.36 2.97
C PRO A 593 11.61 -19.06 3.79
N GLY A 594 11.65 -17.89 3.14
CA GLY A 594 11.61 -16.58 3.77
C GLY A 594 12.97 -15.93 3.95
N ASN A 595 12.98 -14.76 4.58
CA ASN A 595 14.17 -13.98 4.86
C ASN A 595 14.79 -14.43 6.18
N LEU A 596 15.92 -15.13 6.14
CA LEU A 596 16.41 -15.89 7.30
C LEU A 596 17.85 -15.56 7.67
N LYS A 597 18.15 -15.54 8.98
CA LYS A 597 19.51 -15.42 9.53
C LYS A 597 20.28 -16.72 9.31
N THR A 598 20.82 -16.89 8.10
CA THR A 598 21.59 -18.07 7.71
C THR A 598 22.96 -17.67 7.17
N PRO A 599 23.91 -18.62 7.08
CA PRO A 599 25.19 -18.38 6.41
C PRO A 599 25.08 -18.07 4.91
N LEU A 600 23.88 -17.96 4.31
CA LEU A 600 23.70 -17.56 2.91
C LEU A 600 24.25 -16.14 2.64
N LEU A 601 24.19 -15.26 3.65
CA LEU A 601 24.68 -13.87 3.54
C LEU A 601 26.20 -13.73 3.71
N ARG A 602 26.96 -14.82 3.79
CA ARG A 602 28.41 -14.80 4.11
C ARG A 602 29.28 -13.99 3.14
N HIS A 603 28.81 -13.79 1.91
CA HIS A 603 29.53 -13.05 0.87
C HIS A 603 29.01 -11.62 0.68
N PHE A 604 27.99 -11.22 1.42
CA PHE A 604 27.52 -9.84 1.41
C PHE A 604 28.50 -8.96 2.18
N HIS A 605 28.64 -7.70 1.74
CA HIS A 605 29.34 -6.71 2.54
C HIS A 605 28.67 -6.58 3.91
N TRP A 606 29.47 -6.58 4.98
CA TRP A 606 28.99 -6.63 6.36
C TRP A 606 27.95 -5.54 6.68
N GLY A 607 28.09 -4.34 6.10
CA GLY A 607 27.14 -3.23 6.27
C GLY A 607 25.74 -3.50 5.68
N VAL A 608 25.65 -4.26 4.59
CA VAL A 608 24.35 -4.68 4.01
C VAL A 608 23.70 -5.72 4.92
N GLY A 609 24.49 -6.67 5.44
CA GLY A 609 24.02 -7.67 6.40
C GLY A 609 23.45 -7.05 7.68
N ALA A 610 24.09 -6.00 8.20
CA ALA A 610 23.61 -5.25 9.35
C ALA A 610 22.28 -4.53 9.08
N LEU A 611 22.15 -3.90 7.91
CA LEU A 611 20.95 -3.15 7.51
C LEU A 611 19.71 -4.06 7.38
N VAL A 612 19.87 -5.26 6.82
CA VAL A 612 18.74 -6.17 6.58
C VAL A 612 18.42 -7.07 7.78
N SER A 613 19.31 -7.15 8.79
CA SER A 613 19.17 -8.01 9.97
C SER A 613 17.82 -7.92 10.71
N PRO A 614 17.17 -6.74 10.86
CA PRO A 614 15.84 -6.64 11.48
C PRO A 614 14.73 -7.37 10.71
N LEU A 615 14.91 -7.57 9.40
CA LEU A 615 13.96 -8.27 8.52
C LEU A 615 14.23 -9.78 8.43
N LEU A 616 15.27 -10.27 9.10
CA LEU A 616 15.66 -11.68 9.05
C LEU A 616 15.10 -12.46 10.25
N TYR A 617 14.40 -13.54 9.96
CA TYR A 617 13.83 -14.48 10.93
C TYR A 617 14.82 -15.59 11.29
N HIS A 618 14.53 -16.34 12.36
CA HIS A 618 15.29 -17.52 12.74
C HIS A 618 15.14 -18.64 11.68
N PRO A 619 16.20 -19.40 11.33
CA PRO A 619 16.12 -20.47 10.32
C PRO A 619 15.03 -21.51 10.55
N ARG A 620 14.63 -21.74 11.81
CA ARG A 620 13.50 -22.58 12.23
C ARG A 620 12.22 -22.28 11.44
N PHE A 621 11.93 -21.01 11.18
CA PHE A 621 10.76 -20.59 10.40
C PHE A 621 10.83 -21.02 8.92
N GLY A 622 12.03 -21.02 8.34
CA GLY A 622 12.25 -21.57 7.00
C GLY A 622 12.05 -23.08 6.94
N ALA A 623 12.39 -23.78 8.03
CA ALA A 623 12.14 -25.21 8.14
C ALA A 623 10.63 -25.49 8.21
N TYR A 624 9.81 -24.65 8.84
CA TYR A 624 8.35 -24.79 8.82
C TYR A 624 7.75 -24.74 7.42
N THR A 625 8.28 -23.88 6.55
CA THR A 625 7.88 -23.87 5.14
C THR A 625 8.15 -25.23 4.46
N ASN A 626 9.33 -25.80 4.72
CA ASN A 626 9.71 -27.11 4.20
C ASN A 626 8.88 -28.24 4.83
N LEU A 627 8.57 -28.17 6.12
CA LEU A 627 7.73 -29.15 6.81
C LEU A 627 6.31 -29.15 6.27
N TRP A 628 5.70 -27.97 6.11
CA TRP A 628 4.37 -27.85 5.52
C TRP A 628 4.36 -28.43 4.10
N ALA A 629 5.30 -28.00 3.25
CA ALA A 629 5.41 -28.51 1.88
C ALA A 629 5.72 -30.03 1.82
N GLY A 630 6.48 -30.55 2.80
CA GLY A 630 6.91 -31.94 2.86
C GLY A 630 5.91 -32.91 3.49
N PHE A 631 5.06 -32.44 4.40
CA PHE A 631 4.25 -33.30 5.27
C PHE A 631 2.80 -32.86 5.45
N SER A 632 2.39 -31.66 5.00
CA SER A 632 1.01 -31.21 5.16
C SER A 632 0.03 -32.17 4.44
N PRO A 633 -1.06 -32.59 5.10
CA PRO A 633 -2.11 -33.40 4.48
C PRO A 633 -2.93 -32.64 3.44
N ASP A 634 -2.87 -31.30 3.44
CA ASP A 634 -3.63 -30.46 2.51
C ASP A 634 -3.07 -30.49 1.08
N ILE A 635 -1.84 -30.98 0.92
CA ILE A 635 -1.14 -31.02 -0.37
C ILE A 635 -1.43 -32.34 -1.08
N LYS A 636 -1.95 -32.23 -2.29
CA LYS A 636 -2.33 -33.33 -3.17
C LYS A 636 -1.39 -33.41 -4.38
N LEU A 637 -1.54 -34.47 -5.19
CA LEU A 637 -0.79 -34.61 -6.45
C LEU A 637 -1.06 -33.48 -7.44
N GLU A 638 -2.31 -33.01 -7.51
CA GLU A 638 -2.73 -31.91 -8.39
C GLU A 638 -2.07 -30.57 -8.05
N ASP A 639 -1.51 -30.45 -6.85
CA ASP A 639 -0.77 -29.27 -6.42
C ASP A 639 0.67 -29.21 -6.95
N GLY A 640 1.11 -30.22 -7.71
CA GLY A 640 2.43 -30.25 -8.31
C GLY A 640 2.74 -28.97 -9.11
N GLY A 641 3.92 -28.39 -8.87
CA GLY A 641 4.41 -27.17 -9.51
C GLY A 641 3.94 -25.88 -8.83
N ARG A 642 3.03 -25.96 -7.84
CA ARG A 642 2.57 -24.78 -7.09
C ARG A 642 3.68 -24.19 -6.21
N TRP A 643 3.56 -22.89 -5.99
CA TRP A 643 4.48 -22.11 -5.17
C TRP A 643 4.02 -22.00 -3.72
N VAL A 644 4.92 -22.26 -2.79
CA VAL A 644 4.70 -22.15 -1.34
C VAL A 644 5.39 -20.91 -0.78
N GLU A 645 4.64 -20.08 -0.06
CA GLU A 645 5.13 -18.89 0.63
C GLU A 645 5.78 -19.22 1.98
N PRO A 646 6.59 -18.28 2.55
CA PRO A 646 7.19 -18.47 3.85
C PRO A 646 6.17 -18.83 4.93
N TRP A 647 6.50 -19.84 5.72
CA TRP A 647 5.73 -20.42 6.83
C TRP A 647 4.52 -21.28 6.42
N GLY A 648 4.52 -21.78 5.18
CA GLY A 648 3.70 -22.93 4.81
C GLY A 648 2.27 -22.57 4.41
N ARG A 649 2.13 -22.01 3.21
CA ARG A 649 0.84 -21.80 2.54
C ARG A 649 1.06 -21.66 1.05
N PHE A 650 0.07 -21.98 0.24
CA PHE A 650 0.15 -21.67 -1.19
C PHE A 650 0.11 -20.17 -1.43
N HIS A 651 0.94 -19.72 -2.37
CA HIS A 651 0.91 -18.33 -2.82
C HIS A 651 -0.39 -18.07 -3.57
N PRO A 652 -1.18 -17.05 -3.18
CA PRO A 652 -2.50 -16.82 -3.76
C PRO A 652 -2.42 -16.39 -5.24
N ASN A 653 -1.49 -15.49 -5.56
CA ASN A 653 -1.31 -14.94 -6.91
C ASN A 653 0.17 -14.94 -7.35
N PRO A 654 0.80 -16.09 -7.61
CA PRO A 654 2.20 -16.13 -8.01
C PRO A 654 2.39 -15.37 -9.34
N ARG A 655 3.63 -14.97 -9.66
CA ARG A 655 3.97 -14.26 -10.91
C ARG A 655 3.36 -14.94 -12.14
N ALA A 656 2.33 -14.32 -12.71
CA ALA A 656 1.53 -14.89 -13.80
C ALA A 656 2.36 -15.09 -15.07
N ASP A 657 3.31 -14.19 -15.32
CA ASP A 657 4.23 -14.27 -16.44
C ASP A 657 5.18 -15.48 -16.33
N VAL A 658 5.66 -15.81 -15.11
CA VAL A 658 6.47 -17.02 -14.87
C VAL A 658 5.62 -18.29 -14.99
N ILE A 659 4.38 -18.28 -14.47
CA ILE A 659 3.43 -19.38 -14.64
C ILE A 659 3.17 -19.65 -16.14
N ASN A 660 3.12 -18.60 -16.96
CA ASN A 660 2.98 -18.74 -18.40
C ASN A 660 4.28 -19.20 -19.07
N ALA A 661 5.45 -18.86 -18.52
CA ALA A 661 6.75 -19.28 -19.03
C ALA A 661 7.16 -20.71 -18.65
N VAL A 662 6.56 -21.33 -17.65
CA VAL A 662 6.78 -22.77 -17.38
C VAL A 662 5.90 -23.68 -18.25
N LYS A 663 4.91 -23.11 -18.95
CA LYS A 663 4.03 -23.85 -19.86
C LYS A 663 4.64 -23.88 -21.26
N THR A 664 4.59 -25.03 -21.91
CA THR A 664 5.01 -25.12 -23.31
C THR A 664 4.08 -24.32 -24.23
N LYS A 665 4.54 -24.01 -25.44
CA LYS A 665 3.71 -23.30 -26.42
C LYS A 665 2.42 -24.05 -26.76
N GLU A 666 2.47 -25.38 -26.80
CA GLU A 666 1.29 -26.23 -27.01
C GLU A 666 0.28 -26.13 -25.87
N GLN A 667 0.73 -25.80 -24.66
CA GLN A 667 -0.11 -25.53 -23.49
C GLN A 667 -0.57 -24.07 -23.39
N GLY A 668 -0.33 -23.26 -24.44
CA GLY A 668 -0.64 -21.83 -24.45
C GLY A 668 0.33 -20.96 -23.63
N GLY A 669 1.50 -21.51 -23.28
CA GLY A 669 2.56 -20.79 -22.59
C GLY A 669 3.55 -20.08 -23.52
N THR A 670 4.53 -19.41 -22.92
CA THR A 670 5.50 -18.60 -23.65
C THR A 670 6.76 -19.36 -24.06
N GLY A 671 7.02 -20.55 -23.50
CA GLY A 671 8.15 -21.39 -23.89
C GLY A 671 8.82 -22.01 -22.69
#